data_AF-R9IH64-F1
#
_entry.id   AF-R9IH64-F1
#
_cell.length_a   1.000
_cell.length_b   1.000
_cell.length_c   1.000
_cell.angle_alpha   90.00
_cell.angle_beta   90.00
_cell.angle_gamma   90.00
#
_symmetry.space_group_name_H-M   'P 1'
#
loop_
_entity.id
_entity.type
_entity.pdbx_description
1 polymer ?
#
loop_
_entity_poly.entity_id
_entity_poly.type
_entity_poly.pdbx_seq_one_letter_code
_entity_poly.pdbx_strand_id
1 'polypeptide(L)'
;MAGLREAVKDYQDELQAGIAWVAFWREGRSWHSDYIYLETDDTLTPEDRGRLREIQEKDPAAVVLNGYYCGYLGEDMNLAELTAGVRRHYENGYNNVADFIETHDDTLPPELLEEARAAAHDAGLPFSEKPYRDGEDFNPYVFDGSMSIEDFELMHRMMNEERSKQMSETFSILIDSRSRFETGQPGGEWLSMPTTTEQLHAAMRSVGISAENPQDFFINGFANTEDCPFDVPLSVIQGSTIDELNYLGKLLEMQGDEDRDKFAAAVAFKEHAGSVKDLINLAQNLDCYWIYPTVRTEADYGYYLIDELDELELPEEAKKYFKYEEYGRDAVQKDRGQFTEQGYIYNNGNTFSQWYNGRENDIPNEYKVMGFPEPERPDPDKLEKDEAAPEQEEPQPGTPTGSPPQPRPVNPIILTADKPAEKIKEITDRLEQGITELFDSERYKEYLQVMSKFHNYSFNNTLLIAMQKPDASLIAGFNAWKNNFGRNVMRGEKGIRILAPSPYKIRQEVEKKDPQTGKTVIGSDGKPVTETKEIQIPAYKVVAVFDVSQTEGRELPSISANELTGDVEQYEYFFAALEKTSPVPMGFEKIEGTAHGYYHLEEKRIAIDEGMSQLQNLKTAIHEIAHAKLHDIDLNAPEQPDRPDRRTREVQALYPCFYNVDFLYYLP
;
A
#
# COMPACT_ATOMS: atom_id res chain seq x y z
N MET A 1 18.78 63.06 -27.03
CA MET A 1 18.89 62.46 -28.38
C MET A 1 19.89 61.32 -28.41
N ALA A 2 21.18 61.52 -28.09
CA ALA A 2 22.14 60.40 -28.04
C ALA A 2 21.74 59.32 -27.01
N GLY A 3 21.41 59.71 -25.77
CA GLY A 3 20.97 58.75 -24.75
C GLY A 3 19.62 58.06 -25.05
N LEU A 4 18.68 58.76 -25.69
CA LEU A 4 17.41 58.14 -26.11
C LEU A 4 17.64 57.08 -27.20
N ARG A 5 18.52 57.39 -28.15
CA ARG A 5 18.88 56.45 -29.21
C ARG A 5 19.60 55.21 -28.67
N GLU A 6 20.34 55.35 -27.57
CA GLU A 6 20.98 54.25 -26.87
C GLU A 6 19.95 53.37 -26.17
N ALA A 7 19.05 53.96 -25.38
CA ALA A 7 17.94 53.26 -24.74
C ALA A 7 17.04 52.50 -25.74
N VAL A 8 16.74 53.10 -26.90
CA VAL A 8 15.93 52.44 -27.96
C VAL A 8 16.72 51.34 -28.67
N LYS A 9 18.05 51.43 -28.71
CA LYS A 9 18.89 50.41 -29.33
C LYS A 9 18.90 49.12 -28.51
N ASP A 10 18.85 49.24 -27.19
CA ASP A 10 18.89 48.10 -26.27
C ASP A 10 17.64 47.21 -26.37
N TYR A 11 16.51 47.77 -26.84
CA TYR A 11 15.24 47.06 -27.03
C TYR A 11 14.70 47.16 -28.46
N GLN A 12 15.60 47.29 -29.44
CA GLN A 12 15.22 47.52 -30.83
C GLN A 12 14.43 46.33 -31.40
N ASP A 13 14.88 45.11 -31.13
CA ASP A 13 14.32 43.89 -31.72
C ASP A 13 12.94 43.59 -31.09
N GLU A 14 12.80 43.82 -29.78
CA GLU A 14 11.57 43.67 -29.01
C GLU A 14 10.51 44.68 -29.45
N LEU A 15 10.91 45.94 -29.70
CA LEU A 15 10.03 46.98 -30.24
C LEU A 15 9.66 46.75 -31.70
N GLN A 16 10.51 46.11 -32.51
CA GLN A 16 10.19 45.80 -33.89
C GLN A 16 9.22 44.63 -33.99
N ALA A 17 9.50 43.56 -33.25
CA ALA A 17 8.73 42.33 -33.28
C ALA A 17 7.46 42.38 -32.41
N GLY A 18 7.31 43.41 -31.57
CA GLY A 18 6.15 43.56 -30.69
C GLY A 18 6.04 42.48 -29.60
N ILE A 19 7.15 41.81 -29.29
CA ILE A 19 7.20 40.65 -28.38
C ILE A 19 7.08 41.08 -26.90
N ALA A 20 7.48 42.30 -26.56
CA ALA A 20 7.44 42.81 -25.20
C ALA A 20 6.97 44.27 -25.15
N TRP A 21 6.43 44.69 -24.01
CA TRP A 21 6.16 46.09 -23.71
C TRP A 21 7.43 46.73 -23.16
N VAL A 22 7.80 47.91 -23.65
CA VAL A 22 9.04 48.58 -23.24
C VAL A 22 8.72 49.97 -22.69
N ALA A 23 9.05 50.19 -21.42
CA ALA A 23 8.95 51.48 -20.75
C ALA A 23 10.18 52.35 -21.06
N PHE A 24 9.95 53.63 -21.35
CA PHE A 24 10.98 54.64 -21.55
C PHE A 24 10.72 55.84 -20.64
N TRP A 25 11.74 56.23 -19.87
CA TRP A 25 11.66 57.38 -18.96
C TRP A 25 12.95 58.17 -18.91
N ARG A 26 12.87 59.38 -18.36
CA ARG A 26 13.97 60.32 -18.29
C ARG A 26 14.26 60.78 -16.85
N GLU A 27 15.42 60.41 -16.35
CA GLU A 27 15.96 60.94 -15.09
C GLU A 27 16.97 62.06 -15.38
N GLY A 28 16.52 63.30 -15.24
CA GLY A 28 17.33 64.49 -15.53
C GLY A 28 17.71 64.61 -17.01
N ARG A 29 18.96 64.27 -17.37
CA ARG A 29 19.48 64.30 -18.76
C ARG A 29 19.67 62.90 -19.37
N SER A 30 19.50 61.87 -18.56
CA SER A 30 19.68 60.47 -18.96
C SER A 30 18.36 59.87 -19.37
N TRP A 31 18.42 58.97 -20.35
CA TRP A 31 17.28 58.16 -20.78
C TRP A 31 17.50 56.74 -20.33
N HIS A 32 16.42 56.12 -19.90
CA HIS A 32 16.39 54.75 -19.42
C HIS A 32 15.28 54.00 -20.12
N SER A 33 15.46 52.69 -20.20
CA SER A 33 14.51 51.77 -20.83
C SER A 33 14.46 50.47 -20.06
N ASP A 34 13.29 49.86 -20.04
CA ASP A 34 13.04 48.57 -19.40
C ASP A 34 11.94 47.83 -20.15
N TYR A 35 11.97 46.51 -20.11
CA TYR A 35 10.87 45.70 -20.64
C TYR A 35 9.94 45.27 -19.50
N ILE A 36 8.68 45.03 -19.87
CA ILE A 36 7.60 44.58 -19.01
C ILE A 36 6.87 43.46 -19.75
N TYR A 37 6.43 42.47 -19.00
CA TYR A 37 5.53 41.46 -19.51
C TYR A 37 4.12 41.69 -18.97
N LEU A 38 3.15 41.50 -19.85
CA LEU A 38 1.77 41.27 -19.44
C LEU A 38 1.59 39.76 -19.31
N GLU A 39 0.79 39.37 -18.33
CA GLU A 39 0.31 38.00 -18.23
C GLU A 39 -0.60 37.66 -19.41
N THR A 40 -0.91 36.38 -19.59
CA THR A 40 -1.73 35.89 -20.71
C THR A 40 -3.13 36.51 -20.79
N ASP A 41 -3.59 37.17 -19.73
CA ASP A 41 -4.88 37.84 -19.60
C ASP A 41 -4.79 39.38 -19.71
N ASP A 42 -3.68 39.90 -20.23
CA ASP A 42 -3.36 41.32 -20.35
C ASP A 42 -3.27 42.05 -18.99
N THR A 43 -2.97 41.38 -17.87
CA THR A 43 -2.74 42.03 -16.57
C THR A 43 -1.25 42.26 -16.27
N LEU A 44 -0.97 43.21 -15.39
CA LEU A 44 0.39 43.49 -14.90
C LEU A 44 0.77 42.57 -13.74
N THR A 45 1.97 41.99 -13.83
CA THR A 45 2.56 41.27 -12.69
C THR A 45 2.76 42.21 -11.50
N PRO A 46 2.70 41.72 -10.24
CA PRO A 46 2.94 42.57 -9.06
C PRO A 46 4.30 43.26 -9.08
N GLU A 47 5.33 42.59 -9.60
CA GLU A 47 6.69 43.12 -9.73
C GLU A 47 6.76 44.24 -10.77
N ASP A 48 6.22 44.01 -11.97
CA ASP A 48 6.23 45.00 -13.05
C ASP A 48 5.32 46.20 -12.75
N ARG A 49 4.21 45.99 -12.05
CA ARG A 49 3.36 47.07 -11.53
C ARG A 49 4.13 47.96 -10.56
N GLY A 50 4.84 47.36 -9.61
CA GLY A 50 5.69 48.10 -8.65
C GLY A 50 6.73 48.94 -9.39
N ARG A 51 7.42 48.32 -10.34
CA ARG A 51 8.44 48.97 -11.18
C ARG A 51 7.87 50.12 -12.02
N LEU A 52 6.70 49.93 -12.63
CA LEU A 52 6.01 50.98 -13.39
C LEU A 52 5.59 52.16 -12.51
N ARG A 53 5.11 51.91 -11.28
CA ARG A 53 4.81 52.98 -10.32
C ARG A 53 6.05 53.75 -9.91
N GLU A 54 7.18 53.07 -9.68
CA GLU A 54 8.47 53.75 -9.42
C GLU A 54 8.90 54.61 -10.61
N ILE A 55 8.75 54.11 -11.84
CA ILE A 55 9.06 54.86 -13.06
C ILE A 55 8.15 56.10 -13.18
N GLN A 56 6.85 55.94 -12.92
CA GLN A 56 5.86 57.03 -12.94
C GLN A 56 6.20 58.13 -11.93
N GLU A 57 6.64 57.77 -10.72
CA GLU A 57 7.06 58.73 -9.69
C GLU A 57 8.30 59.53 -10.12
N LYS A 58 9.24 58.89 -10.81
CA LYS A 58 10.48 59.53 -11.28
C LYS A 58 10.27 60.39 -12.52
N ASP A 59 9.39 59.98 -13.43
CA ASP A 59 9.04 60.71 -14.64
C ASP A 59 7.56 60.55 -14.99
N PRO A 60 6.71 61.54 -14.65
CA PRO A 60 5.29 61.50 -14.98
C PRO A 60 4.98 61.47 -16.49
N ALA A 61 5.95 61.78 -17.34
CA ALA A 61 5.82 61.71 -18.80
C ALA A 61 6.35 60.39 -19.41
N ALA A 62 6.74 59.41 -18.57
CA ALA A 62 7.19 58.11 -19.03
C ALA A 62 6.14 57.41 -19.90
N VAL A 63 6.61 56.64 -20.88
CA VAL A 63 5.76 55.95 -21.85
C VAL A 63 6.06 54.46 -21.89
N VAL A 64 5.04 53.63 -22.14
CA VAL A 64 5.17 52.19 -22.35
C VAL A 64 4.74 51.86 -23.78
N LEU A 65 5.60 51.21 -24.54
CA LEU A 65 5.43 51.06 -25.98
C LEU A 65 5.63 49.61 -26.41
N ASN A 66 4.78 49.13 -27.30
CA ASN A 66 4.89 47.83 -27.96
C ASN A 66 4.75 48.02 -29.48
N GLY A 67 5.59 47.35 -30.26
CA GLY A 67 5.62 47.48 -31.72
C GLY A 67 4.33 47.10 -32.45
N TYR A 68 3.58 46.17 -31.90
CA TYR A 68 2.35 45.66 -32.48
C TYR A 68 1.14 46.55 -32.14
N TYR A 69 1.08 47.05 -30.90
CA TYR A 69 -0.06 47.81 -30.39
C TYR A 69 0.11 49.33 -30.53
N CYS A 70 1.33 49.84 -30.49
CA CYS A 70 1.61 51.28 -30.57
C CYS A 70 2.02 51.65 -32.00
N GLY A 71 1.16 52.39 -32.69
CA GLY A 71 1.48 52.89 -34.03
C GLY A 71 2.76 53.74 -34.05
N TYR A 72 3.38 53.85 -35.22
CA TYR A 72 4.66 54.55 -35.44
C TYR A 72 5.89 53.84 -34.85
N LEU A 73 5.75 52.56 -34.56
CA LEU A 73 6.79 51.57 -34.28
C LEU A 73 6.41 50.34 -35.12
N GLY A 74 7.35 49.68 -35.79
CA GLY A 74 7.02 48.56 -36.67
C GLY A 74 8.25 47.85 -37.24
N GLU A 75 8.05 46.63 -37.72
CA GLU A 75 9.10 45.67 -38.10
C GLU A 75 10.13 46.21 -39.10
N ASP A 76 9.72 47.07 -40.04
CA ASP A 76 10.59 47.62 -41.09
C ASP A 76 11.34 48.91 -40.70
N MET A 77 11.15 49.44 -39.49
CA MET A 77 11.72 50.74 -39.09
C MET A 77 13.17 50.64 -38.66
N ASN A 78 14.02 51.55 -39.12
CA ASN A 78 15.41 51.62 -38.64
C ASN A 78 15.51 52.30 -37.26
N LEU A 79 16.65 52.13 -36.58
CA LEU A 79 16.88 52.70 -35.24
C LEU A 79 16.59 54.20 -35.12
N ALA A 80 16.84 54.99 -36.18
CA ALA A 80 16.56 56.43 -36.14
C ALA A 80 15.06 56.74 -36.22
N GLU A 81 14.30 55.94 -36.96
CA GLU A 81 12.84 56.00 -37.07
C GLU A 81 12.17 55.55 -35.77
N LEU A 82 12.62 54.44 -35.17
CA LEU A 82 12.15 53.98 -33.86
C LEU A 82 12.43 55.02 -32.76
N THR A 83 13.63 55.62 -32.76
CA THR A 83 13.97 56.71 -31.82
C THR A 83 13.03 57.91 -31.99
N ALA A 84 12.63 58.23 -33.22
CA ALA A 84 11.68 59.30 -33.49
C ALA A 84 10.24 58.92 -33.07
N GLY A 85 9.86 57.65 -33.24
CA GLY A 85 8.59 57.09 -32.78
C GLY A 85 8.44 57.19 -31.26
N VAL A 86 9.41 56.66 -30.50
CA VAL A 86 9.44 56.72 -29.03
C VAL A 86 9.40 58.17 -28.54
N ARG A 87 10.20 59.04 -29.15
CA ARG A 87 10.18 60.48 -28.82
C ARG A 87 8.82 61.11 -29.04
N ARG A 88 8.13 60.75 -30.12
CA ARG A 88 6.81 61.30 -30.45
C ARG A 88 5.76 60.86 -29.43
N HIS A 89 5.79 59.61 -28.98
CA HIS A 89 4.91 59.14 -27.91
C HIS A 89 5.18 59.90 -26.61
N TYR A 90 6.45 60.05 -26.23
CA TYR A 90 6.86 60.79 -25.02
C TYR A 90 6.49 62.29 -25.06
N GLU A 91 6.76 63.01 -26.16
CA GLU A 91 6.50 64.45 -26.24
C GLU A 91 5.01 64.81 -26.34
N ASN A 92 4.18 63.90 -26.85
CA ASN A 92 2.73 64.12 -26.99
C ASN A 92 1.90 63.46 -25.88
N GLY A 93 2.54 62.73 -24.96
CA GLY A 93 1.87 62.04 -23.85
C GLY A 93 1.01 60.86 -24.29
N TYR A 94 1.39 60.16 -25.36
CA TYR A 94 0.69 58.95 -25.81
C TYR A 94 1.28 57.71 -25.12
N ASN A 95 0.41 56.76 -24.77
CA ASN A 95 0.78 55.52 -24.07
C ASN A 95 1.61 55.82 -22.81
N ASN A 96 1.13 56.76 -21.99
CA ASN A 96 1.81 57.09 -20.74
C ASN A 96 1.76 55.88 -19.78
N VAL A 97 2.72 55.80 -18.87
CA VAL A 97 2.76 54.75 -17.85
C VAL A 97 1.52 54.79 -16.95
N ALA A 98 0.99 55.99 -16.68
CA ALA A 98 -0.16 56.18 -15.79
C ALA A 98 -1.44 55.51 -16.31
N ASP A 99 -1.84 55.81 -17.55
CA ASP A 99 -3.04 55.24 -18.16
C ASP A 99 -2.81 53.75 -18.48
N PHE A 100 -1.56 53.34 -18.74
CA PHE A 100 -1.19 51.93 -18.91
C PHE A 100 -1.39 51.14 -17.61
N ILE A 101 -0.96 51.65 -16.45
CA ILE A 101 -1.25 51.02 -15.16
C ILE A 101 -2.77 50.99 -14.93
N GLU A 102 -3.49 52.09 -15.13
CA GLU A 102 -4.94 52.12 -14.89
C GLU A 102 -5.72 51.12 -15.77
N THR A 103 -5.23 50.83 -16.97
CA THR A 103 -5.87 49.91 -17.90
C THR A 103 -5.58 48.43 -17.59
N HIS A 104 -4.44 48.12 -16.99
CA HIS A 104 -3.95 46.74 -16.78
C HIS A 104 -3.73 46.39 -15.28
N ASP A 105 -4.12 47.27 -14.36
CA ASP A 105 -4.12 47.04 -12.90
C ASP A 105 -5.51 46.54 -12.50
N ASP A 106 -5.58 45.26 -12.15
CA ASP A 106 -6.82 44.57 -11.77
C ASP A 106 -7.05 44.56 -10.26
N THR A 107 -6.25 45.32 -9.49
CA THR A 107 -6.36 45.35 -8.03
C THR A 107 -7.56 46.14 -7.53
N LEU A 108 -8.21 45.57 -6.51
CA LEU A 108 -9.21 46.27 -5.72
C LEU A 108 -8.53 47.35 -4.84
N PRO A 109 -9.23 48.47 -4.53
CA PRO A 109 -8.72 49.49 -3.62
C PRO A 109 -8.28 48.92 -2.26
N PRO A 110 -7.19 49.42 -1.63
CA PRO A 110 -6.65 48.88 -0.38
C PRO A 110 -7.66 48.82 0.77
N GLU A 111 -8.54 49.83 0.87
CA GLU A 111 -9.59 49.90 1.89
C GLU A 111 -10.63 48.78 1.71
N LEU A 112 -10.95 48.41 0.46
CA LEU A 112 -11.87 47.32 0.16
C LEU A 112 -11.21 45.94 0.33
N LEU A 113 -9.90 45.84 0.10
CA LEU A 113 -9.13 44.62 0.38
C LEU A 113 -9.06 44.32 1.88
N GLU A 114 -8.84 45.33 2.72
CA GLU A 114 -8.85 45.16 4.17
C GLU A 114 -10.24 44.79 4.71
N GLU A 115 -11.30 45.43 4.20
CA GLU A 115 -12.68 45.11 4.57
C GLU A 115 -13.07 43.68 4.14
N ALA A 116 -12.71 43.27 2.92
CA ALA A 116 -12.98 41.93 2.41
C ALA A 116 -12.16 40.86 3.14
N ARG A 117 -10.89 41.14 3.47
CA ARG A 117 -10.05 40.24 4.28
C ARG A 117 -10.63 40.04 5.68
N ALA A 118 -11.05 41.13 6.33
CA ALA A 118 -11.68 41.05 7.65
C ALA A 118 -12.98 40.22 7.60
N ALA A 119 -13.80 40.41 6.56
CA ALA A 119 -15.03 39.62 6.37
C ALA A 119 -14.75 38.12 6.12
N ALA A 120 -13.69 37.79 5.37
CA ALA A 120 -13.27 36.42 5.14
C ALA A 120 -12.77 35.75 6.45
N HIS A 121 -11.96 36.46 7.24
CA HIS A 121 -11.48 35.98 8.53
C HIS A 121 -12.60 35.78 9.55
N ASP A 122 -13.59 36.69 9.60
CA ASP A 122 -14.79 36.54 10.43
C ASP A 122 -15.65 35.33 10.01
N ALA A 123 -15.62 34.97 8.73
CA ALA A 123 -16.27 33.78 8.18
C ALA A 123 -15.43 32.49 8.30
N GLY A 124 -14.18 32.60 8.77
CA GLY A 124 -13.24 31.47 8.86
C GLY A 124 -12.74 30.96 7.51
N LEU A 125 -12.73 31.81 6.48
CA LEU A 125 -12.30 31.48 5.12
C LEU A 125 -10.93 32.12 4.81
N PRO A 126 -10.09 31.47 3.99
CA PRO A 126 -8.84 32.07 3.54
C PRO A 126 -9.10 33.16 2.50
N PHE A 127 -8.33 34.24 2.56
CA PHE A 127 -8.46 35.37 1.63
C PHE A 127 -7.30 35.45 0.63
N SER A 128 -7.61 35.57 -0.66
CA SER A 128 -6.65 35.89 -1.72
C SER A 128 -6.96 37.26 -2.30
N GLU A 129 -5.90 38.04 -2.54
CA GLU A 129 -5.96 39.33 -3.22
C GLU A 129 -6.11 39.19 -4.74
N LYS A 130 -5.85 37.99 -5.29
CA LYS A 130 -6.07 37.71 -6.71
C LYS A 130 -7.57 37.48 -6.97
N PRO A 131 -8.17 38.16 -7.95
CA PRO A 131 -9.56 37.91 -8.33
C PRO A 131 -9.69 36.51 -8.95
N TYR A 132 -10.63 35.70 -8.44
CA TYR A 132 -10.99 34.42 -9.06
C TYR A 132 -11.62 34.65 -10.44
N ARG A 133 -11.09 34.02 -11.48
CA ARG A 133 -11.62 34.09 -12.86
C ARG A 133 -11.83 32.69 -13.41
N ASP A 134 -12.96 32.46 -14.06
CA ASP A 134 -13.34 31.16 -14.63
C ASP A 134 -12.28 30.69 -15.65
N GLY A 135 -11.64 29.54 -15.38
CA GLY A 135 -10.72 28.87 -16.31
C GLY A 135 -9.22 29.06 -16.04
N GLU A 136 -8.82 29.80 -15.00
CA GLU A 136 -7.44 29.76 -14.49
C GLU A 136 -7.30 28.72 -13.37
N ASP A 137 -6.32 27.83 -13.50
CA ASP A 137 -5.98 26.86 -12.46
C ASP A 137 -5.22 27.57 -11.34
N PHE A 138 -5.96 28.03 -10.32
CA PHE A 138 -5.36 28.34 -9.03
C PHE A 138 -4.60 27.11 -8.53
N ASN A 139 -3.27 27.16 -8.52
CA ASN A 139 -2.45 26.06 -7.98
C ASN A 139 -2.34 26.21 -6.45
N PRO A 140 -3.07 25.41 -5.67
CA PRO A 140 -3.16 25.62 -4.24
C PRO A 140 -1.89 25.24 -3.48
N TYR A 141 -0.91 24.61 -4.14
CA TYR A 141 0.31 24.12 -3.50
C TYR A 141 1.51 25.06 -3.70
N VAL A 142 1.33 26.15 -4.45
CA VAL A 142 2.39 27.12 -4.73
C VAL A 142 2.03 28.44 -4.05
N PHE A 143 2.90 28.88 -3.13
CA PHE A 143 2.78 30.21 -2.54
C PHE A 143 3.24 31.26 -3.56
N ASP A 144 2.28 31.89 -4.23
CA ASP A 144 2.51 32.91 -5.28
C ASP A 144 2.50 34.35 -4.74
N GLY A 145 2.35 34.50 -3.42
CA GLY A 145 2.29 35.80 -2.74
C GLY A 145 0.94 36.53 -2.84
N SER A 146 -0.08 35.92 -3.44
CA SER A 146 -1.44 36.50 -3.52
C SER A 146 -2.23 36.43 -2.20
N MET A 147 -1.75 35.64 -1.24
CA MET A 147 -2.39 35.42 0.06
C MET A 147 -1.40 35.73 1.18
N SER A 148 -1.90 36.05 2.38
CA SER A 148 -1.04 36.07 3.56
C SER A 148 -0.56 34.65 3.91
N ILE A 149 0.55 34.52 4.64
CA ILE A 149 1.06 33.21 5.09
C ILE A 149 0.01 32.50 5.96
N GLU A 150 -0.70 33.26 6.80
CA GLU A 150 -1.76 32.73 7.66
C GLU A 150 -2.95 32.22 6.85
N ASP A 151 -3.35 32.96 5.80
CA ASP A 151 -4.41 32.55 4.87
C ASP A 151 -4.00 31.35 4.02
N PHE A 152 -2.73 31.28 3.60
CA PHE A 152 -2.19 30.14 2.86
C PHE A 152 -2.16 28.88 3.72
N GLU A 153 -1.70 28.98 4.98
CA GLU A 153 -1.74 27.88 5.93
C GLU A 153 -3.18 27.45 6.28
N LEU A 154 -4.10 28.41 6.40
CA LEU A 154 -5.52 28.14 6.62
C LEU A 154 -6.15 27.43 5.42
N MET A 155 -5.85 27.87 4.20
CA MET A 155 -6.27 27.22 2.96
C MET A 155 -5.73 25.80 2.85
N HIS A 156 -4.44 25.58 3.11
CA HIS A 156 -3.86 24.24 3.17
C HIS A 156 -4.49 23.36 4.26
N ARG A 157 -4.83 23.93 5.42
CA ARG A 157 -5.51 23.19 6.49
C ARG A 157 -6.94 22.82 6.10
N MET A 158 -7.69 23.76 5.54
CA MET A 158 -9.04 23.54 5.02
C MET A 158 -9.02 22.59 3.84
N MET A 159 -8.03 22.65 2.96
CA MET A 159 -7.83 21.69 1.87
C MET A 159 -7.41 20.33 2.39
N ASN A 160 -6.61 20.22 3.46
CA ASN A 160 -6.30 18.94 4.07
C ASN A 160 -7.50 18.37 4.84
N GLU A 161 -8.35 19.22 5.41
CA GLU A 161 -9.61 18.83 6.04
C GLU A 161 -10.69 18.51 5.00
N GLU A 162 -10.75 19.21 3.87
CA GLU A 162 -11.62 18.91 2.75
C GLU A 162 -11.10 17.70 2.00
N ARG A 163 -9.80 17.50 1.81
CA ARG A 163 -9.20 16.27 1.25
C ARG A 163 -9.33 15.08 2.21
N SER A 164 -9.46 15.32 3.52
CA SER A 164 -9.82 14.26 4.47
C SER A 164 -11.33 14.01 4.55
N LYS A 165 -12.17 14.97 4.13
CA LYS A 165 -13.65 14.84 4.05
C LYS A 165 -14.12 14.31 2.68
N GLN A 166 -13.65 14.91 1.59
CA GLN A 166 -13.55 14.41 0.21
C GLN A 166 -12.26 13.60 0.08
N MET A 167 -12.25 12.43 0.69
CA MET A 167 -11.35 11.38 0.22
C MET A 167 -11.69 11.18 -1.26
N SER A 168 -10.73 11.35 -2.17
CA SER A 168 -10.98 11.11 -3.60
C SER A 168 -11.39 9.65 -3.72
N GLU A 169 -12.69 9.43 -3.82
CA GLU A 169 -13.25 8.09 -3.84
C GLU A 169 -12.65 7.38 -5.04
N THR A 170 -11.75 6.47 -4.76
CA THR A 170 -11.10 5.69 -5.81
C THR A 170 -12.07 4.59 -6.25
N PHE A 171 -12.71 3.97 -5.28
CA PHE A 171 -13.79 3.02 -5.49
C PHE A 171 -14.62 2.93 -4.21
N SER A 172 -15.83 2.40 -4.34
CA SER A 172 -16.77 2.18 -3.24
C SER A 172 -17.07 0.71 -3.05
N ILE A 173 -17.25 0.31 -1.80
CA ILE A 173 -17.74 -1.03 -1.44
C ILE A 173 -19.07 -0.93 -0.73
N LEU A 174 -19.98 -1.86 -1.02
CA LEU A 174 -21.26 -1.93 -0.32
C LEU A 174 -21.10 -2.87 0.88
N ILE A 175 -21.20 -2.30 2.08
CA ILE A 175 -21.21 -3.05 3.33
C ILE A 175 -22.65 -3.39 3.68
N ASP A 176 -22.90 -4.65 4.05
CA ASP A 176 -24.23 -5.13 4.38
C ASP A 176 -24.21 -6.07 5.58
N SER A 177 -25.37 -6.28 6.20
CA SER A 177 -25.56 -7.21 7.30
C SER A 177 -26.41 -8.42 6.90
N ARG A 178 -25.96 -9.64 7.23
CA ARG A 178 -26.66 -10.88 6.84
C ARG A 178 -28.08 -10.92 7.40
N SER A 179 -28.29 -10.43 8.63
CA SER A 179 -29.59 -10.33 9.28
C SER A 179 -30.57 -9.44 8.50
N ARG A 180 -30.10 -8.33 7.92
CA ARG A 180 -30.91 -7.48 7.03
C ARG A 180 -31.16 -8.13 5.67
N PHE A 181 -30.12 -8.73 5.10
CA PHE A 181 -30.20 -9.42 3.82
C PHE A 181 -31.20 -10.58 3.85
N GLU A 182 -31.21 -11.38 4.92
CA GLU A 182 -32.14 -12.51 5.11
C GLU A 182 -33.56 -12.07 5.45
N THR A 183 -33.74 -10.92 6.10
CA THR A 183 -35.06 -10.36 6.42
C THR A 183 -35.69 -9.55 5.28
N GLY A 184 -34.98 -9.39 4.16
CA GLY A 184 -35.46 -8.69 2.97
C GLY A 184 -35.57 -7.17 3.15
N GLN A 185 -34.89 -6.59 4.14
CA GLN A 185 -34.80 -5.15 4.30
C GLN A 185 -33.72 -4.61 3.33
N PRO A 186 -34.07 -3.74 2.36
CA PRO A 186 -33.07 -3.10 1.52
C PRO A 186 -32.28 -2.07 2.34
N GLY A 187 -30.95 -2.16 2.32
CA GLY A 187 -30.09 -1.14 2.91
C GLY A 187 -28.75 -1.64 3.39
N GLY A 188 -27.85 -1.93 2.44
CA GLY A 188 -26.41 -1.84 2.68
C GLY A 188 -25.95 -0.38 2.53
N GLU A 189 -24.83 -0.03 3.14
CA GLU A 189 -24.21 1.30 3.09
C GLU A 189 -23.02 1.27 2.14
N TRP A 190 -22.95 2.24 1.22
CA TRP A 190 -21.76 2.42 0.38
C TRP A 190 -20.68 3.12 1.19
N LEU A 191 -19.49 2.51 1.21
CA LEU A 191 -18.29 3.03 1.84
C LEU A 191 -17.23 3.31 0.79
N SER A 192 -16.89 4.58 0.65
CA SER A 192 -15.81 5.06 -0.21
C SER A 192 -14.45 4.61 0.32
N MET A 193 -13.56 4.20 -0.58
CA MET A 193 -12.16 3.87 -0.31
C MET A 193 -11.24 4.91 -0.97
N PRO A 194 -10.14 5.33 -0.29
CA PRO A 194 -9.80 4.95 1.08
C PRO A 194 -10.82 5.48 2.10
N THR A 195 -10.85 4.90 3.30
CA THR A 195 -11.77 5.22 4.39
C THR A 195 -11.02 5.43 5.70
N THR A 196 -11.71 5.93 6.72
CA THR A 196 -11.23 6.06 8.10
C THR A 196 -11.98 5.12 9.04
N THR A 197 -11.40 4.79 10.20
CA THR A 197 -12.08 3.98 11.22
C THR A 197 -13.42 4.58 11.67
N GLU A 198 -13.51 5.92 11.74
CA GLU A 198 -14.74 6.62 12.14
C GLU A 198 -15.85 6.44 11.09
N GLN A 199 -15.52 6.58 9.81
CA GLN A 199 -16.44 6.36 8.69
C GLN A 199 -16.86 4.88 8.59
N LEU A 200 -15.92 3.94 8.77
CA LEU A 200 -16.23 2.52 8.82
C LEU A 200 -17.18 2.19 9.97
N HIS A 201 -16.93 2.72 11.17
CA HIS A 201 -17.81 2.53 12.32
C HIS A 201 -19.18 3.19 12.14
N ALA A 202 -19.26 4.32 11.43
CA ALA A 202 -20.52 4.96 11.09
C ALA A 202 -21.34 4.11 10.10
N ALA A 203 -20.69 3.59 9.05
CA ALA A 203 -21.30 2.68 8.09
C ALA A 203 -21.76 1.37 8.76
N MET A 204 -20.93 0.77 9.62
CA MET A 204 -21.30 -0.42 10.39
C MET A 204 -22.55 -0.16 11.25
N ARG A 205 -22.61 0.98 11.95
CA ARG A 205 -23.78 1.35 12.76
C ARG A 205 -25.05 1.53 11.92
N SER A 206 -24.96 2.09 10.71
CA SER A 206 -26.14 2.29 9.85
C SER A 206 -26.75 0.97 9.36
N VAL A 207 -25.92 -0.07 9.18
CA VAL A 207 -26.35 -1.43 8.82
C VAL A 207 -26.60 -2.35 10.01
N GLY A 208 -26.47 -1.84 11.24
CA GLY A 208 -26.73 -2.58 12.48
C GLY A 208 -25.62 -3.54 12.88
N ILE A 209 -24.39 -3.33 12.40
CA ILE A 209 -23.19 -4.09 12.75
C ILE A 209 -22.50 -3.43 13.95
N SER A 210 -22.14 -4.26 14.91
CA SER A 210 -21.51 -3.89 16.17
C SER A 210 -20.51 -4.96 16.60
N ALA A 211 -19.78 -4.70 17.68
CA ALA A 211 -18.89 -5.70 18.29
C ALA A 211 -19.63 -6.99 18.74
N GLU A 212 -20.96 -6.96 18.89
CA GLU A 212 -21.77 -8.11 19.31
C GLU A 212 -22.20 -9.01 18.13
N ASN A 213 -22.16 -8.49 16.89
CA ASN A 213 -22.55 -9.23 15.68
C ASN A 213 -21.54 -9.07 14.52
N PRO A 214 -20.24 -9.34 14.74
CA PRO A 214 -19.21 -9.15 13.70
C PRO A 214 -19.38 -10.11 12.51
N GLN A 215 -20.02 -11.26 12.72
CA GLN A 215 -20.30 -12.26 11.67
C GLN A 215 -21.39 -11.81 10.68
N ASP A 216 -22.14 -10.78 11.07
CA ASP A 216 -23.18 -10.21 10.25
C ASP A 216 -22.58 -9.37 9.11
N PHE A 217 -21.34 -8.89 9.28
CA PHE A 217 -20.61 -8.08 8.30
C PHE A 217 -20.22 -8.88 7.05
N PHE A 218 -20.57 -8.37 5.88
CA PHE A 218 -20.01 -8.81 4.62
C PHE A 218 -20.04 -7.71 3.55
N ILE A 219 -19.20 -7.86 2.54
CA ILE A 219 -19.17 -6.98 1.36
C ILE A 219 -20.13 -7.55 0.31
N ASN A 220 -21.13 -6.76 -0.07
CA ASN A 220 -22.20 -7.17 -0.97
C ASN A 220 -22.09 -6.52 -2.36
N GLY A 221 -21.17 -5.56 -2.53
CA GLY A 221 -21.05 -4.81 -3.77
C GLY A 221 -19.73 -4.07 -3.88
N PHE A 222 -19.40 -3.74 -5.12
CA PHE A 222 -18.23 -2.96 -5.51
C PHE A 222 -18.67 -2.03 -6.64
N ALA A 223 -18.28 -0.78 -6.57
CA ALA A 223 -18.50 0.23 -7.59
C ALA A 223 -17.20 1.00 -7.80
N ASN A 224 -16.80 1.19 -9.04
CA ASN A 224 -15.70 2.08 -9.40
C ASN A 224 -16.22 3.50 -9.63
N THR A 225 -15.33 4.48 -9.57
CA THR A 225 -15.66 5.88 -9.89
C THR A 225 -15.29 6.19 -11.34
N GLU A 226 -15.88 7.27 -11.88
CA GLU A 226 -15.57 7.75 -13.25
C GLU A 226 -14.08 8.10 -13.39
N ASP A 227 -13.43 8.50 -12.29
CA ASP A 227 -12.03 8.91 -12.23
C ASP A 227 -11.04 7.72 -12.08
N CYS A 228 -11.51 6.51 -11.75
CA CYS A 228 -10.67 5.31 -11.67
C CYS A 228 -11.43 4.05 -12.14
N PRO A 229 -11.68 3.91 -13.46
CA PRO A 229 -12.54 2.87 -13.98
C PRO A 229 -11.78 1.53 -14.13
N PHE A 230 -11.54 0.84 -13.02
CA PHE A 230 -11.10 -0.57 -13.05
C PHE A 230 -12.27 -1.51 -12.71
N ASP A 231 -12.38 -2.61 -13.44
CA ASP A 231 -13.42 -3.62 -13.21
C ASP A 231 -12.79 -4.94 -12.76
N VAL A 232 -13.29 -5.46 -11.64
CA VAL A 232 -12.86 -6.72 -11.06
C VAL A 232 -14.07 -7.55 -10.63
N PRO A 233 -14.03 -8.88 -10.77
CA PRO A 233 -15.12 -9.73 -10.31
C PRO A 233 -15.39 -9.49 -8.82
N LEU A 234 -16.66 -9.37 -8.41
CA LEU A 234 -17.04 -9.15 -7.01
C LEU A 234 -16.41 -10.18 -6.05
N SER A 235 -16.17 -11.41 -6.52
CA SER A 235 -15.48 -12.45 -5.74
C SER A 235 -14.05 -12.09 -5.33
N VAL A 236 -13.36 -11.23 -6.09
CA VAL A 236 -12.02 -10.72 -5.76
C VAL A 236 -12.10 -9.80 -4.55
N ILE A 237 -13.05 -8.87 -4.56
CA ILE A 237 -13.28 -7.91 -3.46
C ILE A 237 -13.81 -8.62 -2.21
N GLN A 238 -14.74 -9.57 -2.37
CA GLN A 238 -15.28 -10.37 -1.27
C GLN A 238 -14.25 -11.29 -0.61
N GLY A 239 -13.17 -11.64 -1.31
CA GLY A 239 -12.10 -12.48 -0.80
C GLY A 239 -11.09 -11.73 0.08
N SER A 240 -11.25 -10.42 0.26
CA SER A 240 -10.26 -9.54 0.88
C SER A 240 -10.73 -8.87 2.15
N THR A 241 -9.79 -8.32 2.91
CA THR A 241 -10.09 -7.59 4.14
C THR A 241 -10.34 -6.11 3.85
N ILE A 242 -11.04 -5.44 4.78
CA ILE A 242 -11.25 -3.99 4.69
C ILE A 242 -9.92 -3.24 4.73
N ASP A 243 -8.95 -3.72 5.49
CA ASP A 243 -7.61 -3.12 5.53
C ASP A 243 -6.85 -3.28 4.21
N GLU A 244 -6.98 -4.43 3.53
CA GLU A 244 -6.40 -4.61 2.18
C GLU A 244 -7.05 -3.67 1.15
N LEU A 245 -8.37 -3.53 1.20
CA LEU A 245 -9.11 -2.63 0.31
C LEU A 245 -8.79 -1.16 0.61
N ASN A 246 -8.66 -0.80 1.88
CA ASN A 246 -8.28 0.55 2.27
C ASN A 246 -6.85 0.88 1.85
N TYR A 247 -5.93 -0.08 1.98
CA TYR A 247 -4.55 0.07 1.51
C TYR A 247 -4.47 0.19 -0.02
N LEU A 248 -5.24 -0.61 -0.76
CA LEU A 248 -5.37 -0.45 -2.22
C LEU A 248 -5.91 0.94 -2.58
N GLY A 249 -6.97 1.40 -1.91
CA GLY A 249 -7.52 2.74 -2.09
C GLY A 249 -6.48 3.84 -1.87
N LYS A 250 -5.65 3.72 -0.83
CA LYS A 250 -4.55 4.66 -0.60
C LYS A 250 -3.46 4.62 -1.66
N LEU A 251 -3.09 3.44 -2.17
CA LEU A 251 -2.12 3.34 -3.26
C LEU A 251 -2.60 4.04 -4.54
N LEU A 252 -3.88 3.86 -4.88
CA LEU A 252 -4.49 4.49 -6.06
C LEU A 252 -4.76 5.98 -5.86
N GLU A 253 -5.08 6.42 -4.64
CA GLU A 253 -5.16 7.84 -4.27
C GLU A 253 -3.82 8.56 -4.48
N MET A 254 -2.70 7.90 -4.15
CA MET A 254 -1.35 8.45 -4.32
C MET A 254 -0.86 8.51 -5.77
N GLN A 255 -1.57 7.86 -6.70
CA GLN A 255 -1.25 7.88 -8.13
C GLN A 255 -1.87 9.09 -8.84
N GLY A 256 -1.16 9.64 -9.83
CA GLY A 256 -1.71 10.63 -10.75
C GLY A 256 -2.68 10.03 -11.77
N ASP A 257 -3.39 10.88 -12.52
CA ASP A 257 -4.44 10.43 -13.44
C ASP A 257 -3.92 9.49 -14.54
N GLU A 258 -2.73 9.76 -15.09
CA GLU A 258 -2.09 8.88 -16.10
C GLU A 258 -1.79 7.47 -15.55
N ASP A 259 -1.40 7.36 -14.28
CA ASP A 259 -1.10 6.09 -13.64
C ASP A 259 -2.38 5.31 -13.30
N ARG A 260 -3.49 5.99 -13.01
CA ARG A 260 -4.80 5.36 -12.77
C ARG A 260 -5.36 4.72 -14.04
N ASP A 261 -5.28 5.41 -15.17
CA ASP A 261 -5.67 4.87 -16.47
C ASP A 261 -4.80 3.65 -16.84
N LYS A 262 -3.51 3.74 -16.56
CA LYS A 262 -2.56 2.65 -16.75
C LYS A 262 -2.88 1.45 -15.86
N PHE A 263 -3.24 1.68 -14.61
CA PHE A 263 -3.69 0.64 -13.69
C PHE A 263 -4.96 -0.04 -14.19
N ALA A 264 -5.98 0.72 -14.61
CA ALA A 264 -7.21 0.18 -15.18
C ALA A 264 -6.95 -0.70 -16.41
N ALA A 265 -6.08 -0.24 -17.32
CA ALA A 265 -5.66 -1.02 -18.47
C ALA A 265 -4.93 -2.32 -18.06
N ALA A 266 -4.06 -2.26 -17.05
CA ALA A 266 -3.31 -3.41 -16.56
C ALA A 266 -4.22 -4.44 -15.85
N VAL A 267 -5.26 -3.99 -15.16
CA VAL A 267 -6.31 -4.86 -14.59
C VAL A 267 -7.07 -5.57 -15.72
N ALA A 268 -7.44 -4.85 -16.78
CA ALA A 268 -8.10 -5.42 -17.96
C ALA A 268 -7.21 -6.41 -18.75
N PHE A 269 -5.89 -6.26 -18.66
CA PHE A 269 -4.88 -7.17 -19.21
C PHE A 269 -4.81 -8.52 -18.46
N LYS A 270 -5.35 -8.59 -17.23
CA LYS A 270 -5.60 -9.80 -16.43
C LYS A 270 -4.37 -10.65 -16.04
N GLU A 271 -3.15 -10.17 -16.19
CA GLU A 271 -1.96 -10.90 -15.71
C GLU A 271 -1.89 -10.96 -14.17
N HIS A 272 -2.31 -9.88 -13.49
CA HIS A 272 -2.22 -9.73 -12.02
C HIS A 272 -3.50 -9.15 -11.40
N ALA A 273 -4.67 -9.69 -11.77
CA ALA A 273 -5.99 -9.23 -11.29
C ALA A 273 -6.82 -10.33 -10.60
N GLY A 274 -6.17 -11.36 -10.05
CA GLY A 274 -6.83 -12.54 -9.46
C GLY A 274 -7.25 -12.37 -8.00
N SER A 275 -6.67 -11.40 -7.30
CA SER A 275 -6.90 -11.12 -5.88
C SER A 275 -6.57 -9.66 -5.57
N VAL A 276 -7.06 -9.08 -4.46
CA VAL A 276 -6.66 -7.72 -4.05
C VAL A 276 -5.17 -7.64 -3.75
N LYS A 277 -4.55 -8.74 -3.29
CA LYS A 277 -3.09 -8.84 -3.20
C LYS A 277 -2.44 -8.56 -4.55
N ASP A 278 -2.94 -9.16 -5.63
CA ASP A 278 -2.38 -8.94 -6.97
C ASP A 278 -2.61 -7.50 -7.43
N LEU A 279 -3.78 -6.91 -7.12
CA LEU A 279 -4.08 -5.49 -7.40
C LEU A 279 -3.13 -4.53 -6.65
N ILE A 280 -2.85 -4.78 -5.37
CA ILE A 280 -1.90 -4.00 -4.57
C ILE A 280 -0.50 -4.06 -5.19
N ASN A 281 -0.06 -5.25 -5.58
CA ASN A 281 1.23 -5.42 -6.25
C ASN A 281 1.22 -4.76 -7.64
N LEU A 282 0.13 -4.84 -8.38
CA LEU A 282 -0.03 -4.24 -9.71
C LEU A 282 0.07 -2.71 -9.65
N ALA A 283 -0.58 -2.09 -8.67
CA ALA A 283 -0.50 -0.65 -8.43
C ALA A 283 0.95 -0.19 -8.14
N GLN A 284 1.79 -1.06 -7.58
CA GLN A 284 3.19 -0.74 -7.28
C GLN A 284 4.18 -1.13 -8.41
N ASN A 285 3.71 -1.76 -9.48
CA ASN A 285 4.53 -2.21 -10.62
C ASN A 285 3.99 -1.69 -11.96
N LEU A 286 3.40 -0.50 -11.97
CA LEU A 286 2.91 0.12 -13.20
C LEU A 286 4.03 0.41 -14.20
N ASP A 287 5.29 0.52 -13.75
CA ASP A 287 6.49 0.64 -14.57
C ASP A 287 6.76 -0.60 -15.45
N CYS A 288 6.16 -1.75 -15.16
CA CYS A 288 6.22 -2.96 -15.99
C CYS A 288 5.34 -2.91 -17.24
N TYR A 289 4.49 -1.89 -17.35
CA TYR A 289 3.54 -1.75 -18.45
C TYR A 289 3.84 -0.47 -19.23
N TRP A 290 3.62 -0.51 -20.54
CA TRP A 290 3.50 0.69 -21.38
C TRP A 290 2.07 0.78 -21.89
N ILE A 291 1.54 2.00 -21.91
CA ILE A 291 0.20 2.30 -22.41
C ILE A 291 0.30 3.38 -23.48
N TYR A 292 -0.44 3.20 -24.58
CA TYR A 292 -0.63 4.20 -25.62
C TYR A 292 -2.11 4.59 -25.65
N PRO A 293 -2.51 5.71 -25.01
CA PRO A 293 -3.91 6.05 -24.81
C PRO A 293 -4.69 6.36 -26.10
N THR A 294 -4.00 6.88 -27.10
CA THR A 294 -4.57 7.25 -28.41
C THR A 294 -4.80 6.05 -29.33
N VAL A 295 -4.22 4.89 -29.00
CA VAL A 295 -4.22 3.71 -29.85
C VAL A 295 -5.38 2.79 -29.46
N ARG A 296 -6.36 2.62 -30.36
CA ARG A 296 -7.54 1.76 -30.12
C ARG A 296 -7.68 0.60 -31.10
N THR A 297 -6.95 0.63 -32.20
CA THR A 297 -6.99 -0.41 -33.24
C THR A 297 -5.59 -0.79 -33.71
N GLU A 298 -5.48 -1.95 -34.37
CA GLU A 298 -4.23 -2.41 -35.01
C GLU A 298 -3.72 -1.39 -36.04
N ALA A 299 -4.62 -0.69 -36.75
CA ALA A 299 -4.24 0.36 -37.69
C ALA A 299 -3.69 1.60 -37.00
N ASP A 300 -4.30 2.04 -35.89
CA ASP A 300 -3.82 3.18 -35.10
C ASP A 300 -2.45 2.86 -34.48
N TYR A 301 -2.25 1.62 -34.05
CA TYR A 301 -0.97 1.20 -33.48
C TYR A 301 0.14 1.21 -34.53
N GLY A 302 -0.14 0.68 -35.72
CA GLY A 302 0.78 0.73 -36.84
C GLY A 302 1.10 2.16 -37.28
N TYR A 303 0.11 3.06 -37.26
CA TYR A 303 0.32 4.49 -37.55
C TYR A 303 1.22 5.13 -36.49
N TYR A 304 0.92 4.91 -35.21
CA TYR A 304 1.69 5.45 -34.10
C TYR A 304 3.18 5.02 -34.14
N LEU A 305 3.45 3.73 -34.41
CA LEU A 305 4.81 3.21 -34.49
C LEU A 305 5.64 3.84 -35.63
N ILE A 306 5.01 4.14 -36.76
CA ILE A 306 5.69 4.58 -37.99
C ILE A 306 5.75 6.10 -38.13
N ASP A 307 4.70 6.80 -37.71
CA ASP A 307 4.55 8.24 -37.92
C ASP A 307 4.85 9.08 -36.67
N GLU A 308 4.63 8.55 -35.46
CA GLU A 308 4.92 9.27 -34.21
C GLU A 308 6.24 8.81 -33.56
N LEU A 309 6.54 7.51 -33.62
CA LEU A 309 7.76 6.95 -33.04
C LEU A 309 8.92 6.77 -34.05
N ASP A 310 8.66 7.00 -35.34
CA ASP A 310 9.62 6.81 -36.44
C ASP A 310 10.42 5.49 -36.32
N GLU A 311 9.79 4.39 -35.87
CA GLU A 311 10.45 3.08 -35.71
C GLU A 311 11.06 2.59 -37.04
N LEU A 312 10.46 3.02 -38.16
CA LEU A 312 10.97 2.84 -39.50
C LEU A 312 10.94 4.17 -40.26
N GLU A 313 12.11 4.76 -40.53
CA GLU A 313 12.21 5.98 -41.35
C GLU A 313 11.74 5.71 -42.79
N LEU A 314 10.52 6.13 -43.11
CA LEU A 314 9.91 5.98 -44.43
C LEU A 314 9.72 7.34 -45.12
N PRO A 315 10.12 7.49 -46.40
CA PRO A 315 9.80 8.69 -47.18
C PRO A 315 8.28 8.93 -47.26
N GLU A 316 7.84 10.19 -47.30
CA GLU A 316 6.40 10.53 -47.31
C GLU A 316 5.63 9.90 -48.47
N GLU A 317 6.26 9.69 -49.63
CA GLU A 317 5.62 9.02 -50.75
C GLU A 317 5.38 7.53 -50.49
N ALA A 318 6.24 6.90 -49.67
CA ALA A 318 6.12 5.49 -49.29
C ALA A 318 5.07 5.29 -48.18
N LYS A 319 4.97 6.25 -47.24
CA LYS A 319 3.96 6.24 -46.16
C LYS A 319 2.53 6.11 -46.70
N LYS A 320 2.22 6.75 -47.84
CA LYS A 320 0.89 6.67 -48.50
C LYS A 320 0.46 5.27 -48.95
N TYR A 321 1.42 4.36 -49.17
CA TYR A 321 1.16 2.98 -49.59
C TYR A 321 1.50 1.96 -48.51
N PHE A 322 1.95 2.42 -47.34
CA PHE A 322 2.31 1.56 -46.23
C PHE A 322 1.06 0.92 -45.62
N LYS A 323 1.15 -0.35 -45.28
CA LYS A 323 0.02 -1.11 -44.71
C LYS A 323 0.07 -1.08 -43.19
N TYR A 324 -0.39 0.04 -42.63
CA TYR A 324 -0.41 0.29 -41.19
C TYR A 324 -1.13 -0.81 -40.39
N GLU A 325 -2.28 -1.30 -40.88
CA GLU A 325 -3.05 -2.36 -40.19
C GLU A 325 -2.29 -3.70 -40.11
N GLU A 326 -1.62 -4.12 -41.20
CA GLU A 326 -0.86 -5.38 -41.21
C GLU A 326 0.38 -5.27 -40.31
N TYR A 327 1.08 -4.12 -40.36
CA TYR A 327 2.24 -3.87 -39.50
C TYR A 327 1.87 -3.83 -38.02
N GLY A 328 0.80 -3.10 -37.67
CA GLY A 328 0.32 -3.03 -36.30
C GLY A 328 -0.13 -4.40 -35.76
N ARG A 329 -0.80 -5.23 -36.57
CA ARG A 329 -1.17 -6.61 -36.17
C ARG A 329 0.05 -7.47 -35.83
N ASP A 330 1.11 -7.38 -36.64
CA ASP A 330 2.35 -8.12 -36.39
C ASP A 330 3.07 -7.59 -35.13
N ALA A 331 3.07 -6.27 -34.93
CA ALA A 331 3.60 -5.64 -33.72
C ALA A 331 2.84 -6.08 -32.46
N VAL A 332 1.50 -6.11 -32.49
CA VAL A 332 0.68 -6.61 -31.37
C VAL A 332 1.03 -8.06 -31.02
N GLN A 333 1.21 -8.93 -32.02
CA GLN A 333 1.61 -10.32 -31.79
C GLN A 333 3.02 -10.44 -31.17
N LYS A 334 3.94 -9.58 -31.60
CA LYS A 334 5.31 -9.55 -31.09
C LYS A 334 5.35 -9.09 -29.63
N ASP A 335 4.65 -8.00 -29.32
CA ASP A 335 4.66 -7.36 -28.00
C ASP A 335 3.69 -8.00 -27.02
N ARG A 336 2.79 -8.87 -27.52
CA ARG A 336 1.75 -9.58 -26.75
C ARG A 336 0.84 -8.64 -25.97
N GLY A 337 0.59 -7.45 -26.51
CA GLY A 337 -0.29 -6.46 -25.90
C GLY A 337 -1.77 -6.70 -26.16
N GLN A 338 -2.60 -5.84 -25.57
CA GLN A 338 -4.05 -5.89 -25.65
C GLN A 338 -4.63 -4.48 -25.77
N PHE A 339 -5.73 -4.35 -26.52
CA PHE A 339 -6.53 -3.13 -26.57
C PHE A 339 -7.53 -3.10 -25.42
N THR A 340 -7.53 -2.03 -24.65
CA THR A 340 -8.47 -1.73 -23.55
C THR A 340 -9.22 -0.42 -23.84
N GLU A 341 -10.16 -0.04 -22.98
CA GLU A 341 -10.87 1.25 -23.12
C GLU A 341 -9.92 2.45 -22.95
N GLN A 342 -8.86 2.27 -22.16
CA GLN A 342 -7.83 3.26 -21.86
C GLN A 342 -6.72 3.31 -22.93
N GLY A 343 -6.72 2.42 -23.93
CA GLY A 343 -5.74 2.40 -25.03
C GLY A 343 -5.08 1.05 -25.25
N TYR A 344 -3.93 1.02 -25.91
CA TYR A 344 -3.16 -0.21 -26.11
C TYR A 344 -2.13 -0.37 -25.00
N ILE A 345 -2.18 -1.51 -24.29
CA ILE A 345 -1.26 -1.84 -23.20
C ILE A 345 -0.45 -3.09 -23.54
N TYR A 346 0.82 -3.10 -23.15
CA TYR A 346 1.65 -4.30 -23.20
C TYR A 346 2.70 -4.30 -22.08
N ASN A 347 3.18 -5.50 -21.76
CA ASN A 347 4.21 -5.71 -20.75
C ASN A 347 5.59 -5.46 -21.39
N ASN A 348 6.36 -4.52 -20.83
CA ASN A 348 7.66 -4.13 -21.37
C ASN A 348 8.80 -5.09 -20.96
N GLY A 349 8.52 -6.10 -20.14
CA GLY A 349 9.47 -7.12 -19.70
C GLY A 349 10.32 -6.72 -18.49
N ASN A 350 9.99 -5.62 -17.81
CA ASN A 350 10.59 -5.27 -16.53
C ASN A 350 10.24 -6.31 -15.45
N THR A 351 11.02 -6.29 -14.35
CA THR A 351 10.87 -7.29 -13.28
C THR A 351 9.71 -6.91 -12.37
N PHE A 352 8.62 -7.66 -12.46
CA PHE A 352 7.48 -7.53 -11.54
C PHE A 352 7.88 -7.97 -10.12
N SER A 353 7.91 -7.02 -9.20
CA SER A 353 8.32 -7.21 -7.80
C SER A 353 7.12 -7.40 -6.88
N GLN A 354 7.13 -8.45 -6.07
CA GLN A 354 6.03 -8.70 -5.13
C GLN A 354 6.27 -7.95 -3.80
N TRP A 355 5.81 -6.71 -3.73
CA TRP A 355 5.91 -5.84 -2.56
C TRP A 355 4.98 -6.23 -1.41
N TYR A 356 3.81 -6.79 -1.73
CA TYR A 356 2.81 -7.20 -0.74
C TYR A 356 2.59 -8.72 -0.77
N ASN A 357 2.71 -9.40 0.38
CA ASN A 357 2.63 -10.86 0.43
C ASN A 357 1.23 -11.43 0.74
N GLY A 358 0.23 -10.57 1.01
CA GLY A 358 -1.12 -11.00 1.40
C GLY A 358 -1.29 -11.21 2.90
N ARG A 359 -0.42 -10.64 3.74
CA ARG A 359 -0.54 -10.66 5.20
C ARG A 359 -0.92 -9.28 5.70
N GLU A 360 -1.83 -9.27 6.66
CA GLU A 360 -2.28 -8.06 7.37
C GLU A 360 -1.12 -7.32 8.07
N ASN A 361 -0.07 -8.03 8.48
CA ASN A 361 1.12 -7.42 9.09
C ASN A 361 1.97 -6.61 8.12
N ASP A 362 1.84 -6.82 6.82
CA ASP A 362 2.57 -6.06 5.80
C ASP A 362 1.88 -4.72 5.50
N ILE A 363 0.62 -4.57 5.89
CA ILE A 363 -0.13 -3.31 5.75
C ILE A 363 0.38 -2.33 6.81
N PRO A 364 0.85 -1.14 6.44
CA PRO A 364 1.20 -0.08 7.40
C PRO A 364 0.05 0.20 8.37
N ASN A 365 0.37 0.38 9.65
CA ASN A 365 -0.66 0.54 10.69
C ASN A 365 -1.57 1.76 10.47
N GLU A 366 -1.09 2.78 9.76
CA GLU A 366 -1.86 3.97 9.38
C GLU A 366 -3.00 3.69 8.39
N TYR A 367 -2.95 2.57 7.67
CA TYR A 367 -3.98 2.15 6.72
C TYR A 367 -4.89 1.04 7.26
N LYS A 368 -4.64 0.58 8.48
CA LYS A 368 -5.52 -0.37 9.18
C LYS A 368 -6.66 0.38 9.82
N VAL A 369 -7.85 0.18 9.29
CA VAL A 369 -9.08 0.86 9.71
C VAL A 369 -10.08 -0.10 10.31
N MET A 370 -9.90 -1.41 10.11
CA MET A 370 -10.80 -2.44 10.58
C MET A 370 -10.87 -2.46 12.11
N GLY A 371 -12.05 -2.12 12.61
CA GLY A 371 -12.47 -2.17 14.01
C GLY A 371 -13.98 -2.28 14.07
N PHE A 372 -14.52 -2.78 15.20
CA PHE A 372 -15.96 -2.79 15.44
C PHE A 372 -16.32 -1.68 16.44
N PRO A 373 -17.44 -0.96 16.24
CA PRO A 373 -17.85 0.08 17.18
C PRO A 373 -18.15 -0.52 18.56
N GLU A 374 -17.65 0.13 19.62
CA GLU A 374 -17.92 -0.25 21.01
C GLU A 374 -19.42 -0.11 21.32
N PRO A 375 -20.00 -0.96 22.19
CA PRO A 375 -21.39 -0.83 22.59
C PRO A 375 -21.61 0.50 23.32
N GLU A 376 -22.61 1.28 22.87
CA GLU A 376 -23.03 2.50 23.56
C GLU A 376 -23.37 2.16 25.02
N ARG A 377 -22.62 2.75 25.96
CA ARG A 377 -22.95 2.60 27.39
C ARG A 377 -24.37 3.13 27.59
N PRO A 378 -25.29 2.34 28.16
CA PRO A 378 -26.61 2.85 28.49
C PRO A 378 -26.49 3.98 29.52
N ASP A 379 -27.35 4.98 29.36
CA ASP A 379 -27.51 6.15 30.22
C ASP A 379 -27.42 5.78 31.73
N PRO A 380 -26.73 6.54 32.60
CA PRO A 380 -26.44 6.14 33.99
C PRO A 380 -27.67 5.95 34.90
N ASP A 381 -28.87 6.32 34.42
CA ASP A 381 -30.09 6.41 35.23
C ASP A 381 -30.98 5.14 35.22
N LYS A 382 -30.49 4.00 34.73
CA LYS A 382 -31.23 2.72 34.81
C LYS A 382 -30.42 1.54 35.37
N LEU A 383 -29.76 1.75 36.51
CA LEU A 383 -29.30 0.67 37.38
C LEU A 383 -30.21 0.57 38.61
N GLU A 384 -31.32 -0.18 38.49
CA GLU A 384 -31.98 -0.73 39.66
C GLU A 384 -31.29 -2.03 40.07
N LYS A 385 -30.57 -1.93 41.20
CA LYS A 385 -30.33 -2.92 42.26
C LYS A 385 -30.63 -4.39 41.92
N ASP A 386 -29.61 -5.23 42.03
CA ASP A 386 -29.70 -6.31 43.01
C ASP A 386 -28.34 -6.71 43.58
N GLU A 387 -28.41 -7.29 44.77
CA GLU A 387 -27.41 -7.29 45.84
C GLU A 387 -26.27 -8.33 45.73
N ALA A 388 -25.16 -7.93 46.36
CA ALA A 388 -24.23 -8.74 47.16
C ALA A 388 -23.22 -9.68 46.48
N ALA A 389 -21.99 -9.18 46.34
CA ALA A 389 -20.76 -9.98 46.46
C ALA A 389 -19.99 -9.53 47.73
N PRO A 390 -19.45 -10.45 48.55
CA PRO A 390 -18.64 -10.07 49.71
C PRO A 390 -17.23 -9.62 49.31
N GLU A 391 -16.70 -8.80 50.20
CA GLU A 391 -15.42 -8.08 50.25
C GLU A 391 -14.20 -8.84 49.70
N GLN A 392 -13.36 -8.08 48.97
CA GLN A 392 -12.00 -8.45 48.59
C GLN A 392 -11.08 -8.36 49.82
N GLU A 393 -10.42 -9.46 50.17
CA GLU A 393 -9.24 -9.45 51.05
C GLU A 393 -7.98 -9.13 50.21
N GLU A 394 -7.17 -8.21 50.72
CA GLU A 394 -5.84 -7.86 50.20
C GLU A 394 -4.87 -9.06 50.23
N PRO A 395 -3.90 -9.14 49.30
CA PRO A 395 -3.02 -10.29 49.19
C PRO A 395 -1.87 -10.24 50.21
N GLN A 396 -1.77 -11.27 51.05
CA GLN A 396 -0.55 -11.54 51.82
C GLN A 396 0.47 -12.35 51.00
N PRO A 397 1.79 -12.09 51.17
CA PRO A 397 2.84 -12.75 50.41
C PRO A 397 3.25 -14.08 51.07
N GLY A 398 3.28 -15.14 50.27
CA GLY A 398 4.03 -16.36 50.56
C GLY A 398 3.21 -17.66 50.51
N THR A 399 3.28 -18.36 49.39
CA THR A 399 3.34 -19.85 49.30
C THR A 399 3.60 -20.26 47.82
N PRO A 400 4.17 -21.46 47.58
CA PRO A 400 5.06 -21.74 46.47
C PRO A 400 4.37 -22.13 45.16
N THR A 401 5.09 -21.89 44.07
CA THR A 401 4.80 -22.22 42.68
C THR A 401 4.22 -23.63 42.53
N GLY A 402 2.94 -23.72 42.21
CA GLY A 402 2.22 -24.96 41.96
C GLY A 402 2.68 -25.67 40.69
N SER A 403 2.68 -27.00 40.74
CA SER A 403 2.92 -27.93 39.64
C SER A 403 2.17 -27.56 38.34
N PRO A 404 2.68 -27.91 37.15
CA PRO A 404 2.01 -27.63 35.89
C PRO A 404 0.60 -28.26 35.86
N PRO A 405 -0.40 -27.58 35.26
CA PRO A 405 -1.77 -28.07 35.22
C PRO A 405 -1.83 -29.43 34.53
N GLN A 406 -2.61 -30.37 35.10
CA GLN A 406 -2.79 -31.69 34.50
C GLN A 406 -3.49 -31.58 33.14
N PRO A 407 -3.06 -32.36 32.12
CA PRO A 407 -3.62 -32.27 30.77
C PRO A 407 -5.10 -32.67 30.77
N ARG A 408 -5.94 -31.82 30.16
CA ARG A 408 -7.39 -32.04 30.08
C ARG A 408 -7.71 -33.14 29.06
N PRO A 409 -8.71 -34.00 29.32
CA PRO A 409 -9.14 -35.02 28.38
C PRO A 409 -9.78 -34.36 27.13
N VAL A 410 -9.58 -34.97 25.96
CA VAL A 410 -10.19 -34.51 24.71
C VAL A 410 -11.72 -34.65 24.78
N ASN A 411 -12.44 -33.59 24.46
CA ASN A 411 -13.88 -33.59 24.20
C ASN A 411 -14.11 -33.95 22.72
N PRO A 412 -14.40 -35.22 22.37
CA PRO A 412 -14.42 -35.64 20.98
C PRO A 412 -15.63 -35.08 20.24
N ILE A 413 -15.41 -34.55 19.04
CA ILE A 413 -16.50 -34.32 18.08
C ILE A 413 -16.95 -35.70 17.54
N ILE A 414 -18.09 -36.18 18.02
CA ILE A 414 -18.73 -37.40 17.52
C ILE A 414 -19.50 -37.07 16.25
N LEU A 415 -19.01 -37.54 15.10
CA LEU A 415 -19.71 -37.43 13.82
C LEU A 415 -20.65 -38.62 13.64
N THR A 416 -21.93 -38.35 13.37
CA THR A 416 -22.99 -39.36 13.26
C THR A 416 -23.32 -39.74 11.83
N ALA A 417 -22.95 -38.92 10.85
CA ALA A 417 -23.20 -39.20 9.44
C ALA A 417 -22.31 -40.35 8.90
N ASP A 418 -22.83 -41.16 7.99
CA ASP A 418 -22.07 -42.25 7.35
C ASP A 418 -21.29 -41.76 6.11
N LYS A 419 -21.84 -40.81 5.34
CA LYS A 419 -21.25 -40.35 4.08
C LYS A 419 -20.19 -39.25 4.30
N PRO A 420 -19.08 -39.23 3.52
CA PRO A 420 -18.03 -38.22 3.66
C PRO A 420 -18.52 -36.77 3.51
N ALA A 421 -19.42 -36.49 2.58
CA ALA A 421 -19.97 -35.14 2.36
C ALA A 421 -20.81 -34.66 3.55
N GLU A 422 -21.61 -35.56 4.14
CA GLU A 422 -22.44 -35.27 5.30
C GLU A 422 -21.59 -35.08 6.57
N LYS A 423 -20.45 -35.78 6.71
CA LYS A 423 -19.47 -35.55 7.79
C LYS A 423 -18.79 -34.18 7.71
N ILE A 424 -18.52 -33.71 6.49
CA ILE A 424 -17.97 -32.36 6.28
C ILE A 424 -19.02 -31.34 6.67
N LYS A 425 -20.28 -31.56 6.28
CA LYS A 425 -21.38 -30.69 6.71
C LYS A 425 -21.53 -30.66 8.24
N GLU A 426 -21.55 -31.81 8.91
CA GLU A 426 -21.69 -31.88 10.37
C GLU A 426 -20.53 -31.20 11.12
N ILE A 427 -19.30 -31.23 10.57
CA ILE A 427 -18.16 -30.54 11.19
C ILE A 427 -18.16 -29.03 10.89
N THR A 428 -18.67 -28.60 9.73
CA THR A 428 -18.87 -27.17 9.43
C THR A 428 -20.00 -26.57 10.27
N ASP A 429 -21.10 -27.31 10.46
CA ASP A 429 -22.21 -26.88 11.31
C ASP A 429 -21.75 -26.71 12.78
N ARG A 430 -20.85 -27.60 13.27
CA ARG A 430 -20.24 -27.44 14.60
C ARG A 430 -19.22 -26.31 14.67
N LEU A 431 -18.52 -26.02 13.58
CA LEU A 431 -17.66 -24.84 13.50
C LEU A 431 -18.50 -23.57 13.66
N GLU A 432 -19.61 -23.46 12.92
CA GLU A 432 -20.55 -22.35 13.04
C GLU A 432 -21.05 -22.19 14.48
N GLN A 433 -21.46 -23.29 15.11
CA GLN A 433 -21.92 -23.28 16.50
C GLN A 433 -20.81 -22.94 17.51
N GLY A 434 -19.59 -23.44 17.29
CA GLY A 434 -18.42 -23.15 18.11
C GLY A 434 -17.94 -21.70 18.01
N ILE A 435 -18.16 -21.04 16.87
CA ILE A 435 -17.93 -19.60 16.69
C ILE A 435 -18.88 -18.80 17.57
N THR A 436 -20.15 -19.21 17.68
CA THR A 436 -21.14 -18.54 18.54
C THR A 436 -20.77 -18.65 20.03
N GLU A 437 -20.30 -19.82 20.48
CA GLU A 437 -19.88 -20.05 21.87
C GLU A 437 -18.53 -19.41 22.24
N LEU A 438 -17.73 -19.00 21.23
CA LEU A 438 -16.39 -18.43 21.42
C LEU A 438 -16.38 -17.10 22.17
N PHE A 439 -17.48 -16.34 22.11
CA PHE A 439 -17.59 -14.99 22.68
C PHE A 439 -17.82 -14.97 24.20
N ASP A 440 -17.81 -16.14 24.86
CA ASP A 440 -17.66 -16.23 26.32
C ASP A 440 -16.18 -16.00 26.70
N SER A 441 -15.91 -15.11 27.66
CA SER A 441 -14.59 -14.54 27.94
C SER A 441 -13.53 -15.59 28.30
N GLU A 442 -13.92 -16.66 29.00
CA GLU A 442 -13.03 -17.77 29.35
C GLU A 442 -12.72 -18.66 28.14
N ARG A 443 -13.69 -18.88 27.25
CA ARG A 443 -13.49 -19.67 26.01
C ARG A 443 -12.66 -18.91 24.99
N TYR A 444 -12.83 -17.60 24.90
CA TYR A 444 -12.02 -16.73 24.07
C TYR A 444 -10.55 -16.74 24.50
N LYS A 445 -10.29 -16.67 25.81
CA LYS A 445 -8.93 -16.77 26.38
C LYS A 445 -8.29 -18.13 26.09
N GLU A 446 -9.04 -19.22 26.22
CA GLU A 446 -8.60 -20.57 25.84
C GLU A 446 -8.27 -20.64 24.34
N TYR A 447 -9.09 -20.06 23.48
CA TYR A 447 -8.84 -19.96 22.03
C TYR A 447 -7.57 -19.17 21.70
N LEU A 448 -7.38 -17.98 22.30
CA LEU A 448 -6.18 -17.17 22.09
C LEU A 448 -4.90 -17.90 22.53
N GLN A 449 -4.97 -18.71 23.58
CA GLN A 449 -3.86 -19.56 24.03
C GLN A 449 -3.54 -20.71 23.08
N VAL A 450 -4.51 -21.22 22.33
CA VAL A 450 -4.29 -22.23 21.29
C VAL A 450 -3.75 -21.56 20.01
N MET A 451 -4.32 -20.42 19.62
CA MET A 451 -3.87 -19.63 18.47
C MET A 451 -2.40 -19.21 18.61
N SER A 452 -1.96 -18.90 19.83
CA SER A 452 -0.56 -18.54 20.11
C SER A 452 0.43 -19.70 19.90
N LYS A 453 -0.05 -20.95 19.88
CA LYS A 453 0.77 -22.16 19.73
C LYS A 453 0.76 -22.73 18.31
N PHE A 454 -0.29 -22.50 17.52
CA PHE A 454 -0.51 -23.16 16.22
C PHE A 454 -0.62 -22.20 15.03
N HIS A 455 0.40 -21.37 14.81
CA HIS A 455 0.38 -20.34 13.74
C HIS A 455 0.38 -20.85 12.29
N ASN A 456 0.59 -22.16 12.07
CA ASN A 456 0.62 -22.78 10.74
C ASN A 456 -0.67 -23.57 10.40
N TYR A 457 -1.64 -23.62 11.32
CA TYR A 457 -2.95 -24.24 11.06
C TYR A 457 -3.96 -23.18 10.62
N SER A 458 -4.88 -23.56 9.73
CA SER A 458 -5.98 -22.67 9.33
C SER A 458 -6.85 -22.30 10.53
N PHE A 459 -7.45 -21.11 10.51
CA PHE A 459 -8.37 -20.62 11.55
C PHE A 459 -9.40 -21.68 11.96
N ASN A 460 -10.07 -22.31 10.99
CA ASN A 460 -11.05 -23.38 11.22
C ASN A 460 -10.44 -24.58 11.96
N ASN A 461 -9.21 -24.98 11.64
CA ASN A 461 -8.56 -26.08 12.34
C ASN A 461 -8.12 -25.67 13.76
N THR A 462 -7.64 -24.44 13.95
CA THR A 462 -7.29 -23.89 15.27
C THR A 462 -8.51 -23.85 16.18
N LEU A 463 -9.66 -23.41 15.67
CA LEU A 463 -10.92 -23.43 16.39
C LEU A 463 -11.38 -24.86 16.72
N LEU A 464 -11.38 -25.78 15.74
CA LEU A 464 -11.72 -27.19 15.97
C LEU A 464 -10.84 -27.84 17.05
N ILE A 465 -9.55 -27.51 17.06
CA ILE A 465 -8.61 -27.96 18.09
C ILE A 465 -8.99 -27.37 19.44
N ALA A 466 -9.22 -26.06 19.53
CA ALA A 466 -9.59 -25.39 20.77
C ALA A 466 -10.88 -25.94 21.39
N MET A 467 -11.90 -26.22 20.58
CA MET A 467 -13.17 -26.81 21.05
C MET A 467 -12.99 -28.22 21.65
N GLN A 468 -12.05 -29.00 21.13
CA GLN A 468 -11.84 -30.40 21.51
C GLN A 468 -10.77 -30.55 22.60
N LYS A 469 -9.71 -29.73 22.56
CA LYS A 469 -8.58 -29.75 23.49
C LYS A 469 -7.94 -28.35 23.58
N PRO A 470 -8.48 -27.44 24.42
CA PRO A 470 -7.98 -26.06 24.53
C PRO A 470 -6.56 -25.96 25.13
N ASP A 471 -6.08 -26.99 25.81
CA ASP A 471 -4.73 -27.06 26.35
C ASP A 471 -3.72 -27.72 25.39
N ALA A 472 -4.11 -28.00 24.14
CA ALA A 472 -3.23 -28.62 23.16
C ALA A 472 -1.94 -27.79 22.95
N SER A 473 -0.85 -28.47 22.67
CA SER A 473 0.50 -27.91 22.57
C SER A 473 1.25 -28.35 21.32
N LEU A 474 1.21 -29.65 20.98
CA LEU A 474 1.89 -30.19 19.81
C LEU A 474 1.01 -31.27 19.20
N ILE A 475 0.60 -31.08 17.95
CA ILE A 475 -0.40 -31.92 17.29
C ILE A 475 0.19 -32.57 16.05
N ALA A 476 0.02 -33.88 15.94
CA ALA A 476 0.38 -34.64 14.74
C ALA A 476 -0.58 -35.82 14.48
N GLY A 477 -0.57 -36.33 13.25
CA GLY A 477 -1.32 -37.53 12.89
C GLY A 477 -0.72 -38.80 13.53
N PHE A 478 -1.54 -39.83 13.71
CA PHE A 478 -1.14 -41.10 14.35
C PHE A 478 0.15 -41.70 13.78
N ASN A 479 0.23 -41.80 12.45
CA ASN A 479 1.42 -42.34 11.77
C ASN A 479 2.64 -41.43 11.89
N ALA A 480 2.45 -40.11 11.98
CA ALA A 480 3.54 -39.17 12.17
C ALA A 480 4.17 -39.33 13.56
N TRP A 481 3.35 -39.46 14.61
CA TRP A 481 3.85 -39.78 15.96
C TRP A 481 4.71 -41.05 15.98
N LYS A 482 4.19 -42.12 15.36
CA LYS A 482 4.88 -43.41 15.32
C LYS A 482 6.16 -43.39 14.46
N ASN A 483 6.08 -42.88 13.24
CA ASN A 483 7.13 -43.03 12.24
C ASN A 483 8.20 -41.93 12.32
N ASN A 484 7.81 -40.70 12.70
CA ASN A 484 8.70 -39.54 12.64
C ASN A 484 9.22 -39.14 14.02
N PHE A 485 8.43 -39.34 15.07
CA PHE A 485 8.75 -38.89 16.43
C PHE A 485 9.04 -40.03 17.42
N GLY A 486 8.85 -41.30 17.02
CA GLY A 486 9.10 -42.46 17.89
C GLY A 486 8.20 -42.51 19.12
N ARG A 487 6.98 -41.96 19.03
CA ARG A 487 5.96 -41.95 20.07
C ARG A 487 4.72 -42.70 19.60
N ASN A 488 4.04 -43.39 20.50
CA ASN A 488 2.78 -44.08 20.22
C ASN A 488 1.64 -43.37 20.93
N VAL A 489 0.49 -43.26 20.28
CA VAL A 489 -0.73 -42.79 20.93
C VAL A 489 -1.14 -43.82 21.99
N MET A 490 -1.38 -43.36 23.22
CA MET A 490 -1.74 -44.22 24.34
C MET A 490 -3.08 -44.92 24.10
N ARG A 491 -3.21 -46.15 24.62
CA ARG A 491 -4.41 -46.96 24.40
C ARG A 491 -5.62 -46.33 25.09
N GLY A 492 -6.66 -46.00 24.31
CA GLY A 492 -7.91 -45.42 24.80
C GLY A 492 -8.05 -43.92 24.52
N GLU A 493 -6.99 -43.27 24.03
CA GLU A 493 -7.02 -41.85 23.65
C GLU A 493 -7.92 -41.58 22.45
N LYS A 494 -8.60 -40.42 22.49
CA LYS A 494 -9.52 -39.99 21.45
C LYS A 494 -8.85 -38.97 20.54
N GLY A 495 -8.99 -39.13 19.22
CA GLY A 495 -8.41 -38.20 18.25
C GLY A 495 -9.18 -36.88 18.16
N ILE A 496 -8.45 -35.79 17.99
CA ILE A 496 -8.94 -34.45 17.68
C ILE A 496 -9.28 -34.41 16.17
N ARG A 497 -10.51 -34.02 15.83
CA ARG A 497 -10.99 -33.95 14.44
C ARG A 497 -10.58 -32.62 13.79
N ILE A 498 -9.89 -32.70 12.65
CA ILE A 498 -9.50 -31.53 11.84
C ILE A 498 -9.83 -31.75 10.36
N LEU A 499 -9.86 -30.67 9.58
CA LEU A 499 -10.01 -30.69 8.13
C LEU A 499 -8.63 -30.79 7.46
N ALA A 500 -8.45 -31.79 6.60
CA ALA A 500 -7.23 -31.98 5.81
C ALA A 500 -7.51 -32.03 4.31
N PRO A 501 -6.63 -31.47 3.46
CA PRO A 501 -6.78 -31.57 2.01
C PRO A 501 -6.70 -33.03 1.55
N SER A 502 -7.61 -33.41 0.68
CA SER A 502 -7.70 -34.72 0.05
C SER A 502 -8.19 -34.56 -1.40
N PRO A 503 -7.43 -33.87 -2.25
CA PRO A 503 -7.82 -33.64 -3.64
C PRO A 503 -7.97 -34.97 -4.38
N TYR A 504 -8.95 -35.04 -5.30
CA TYR A 504 -9.17 -36.21 -6.15
C TYR A 504 -9.12 -35.82 -7.63
N LYS A 505 -8.74 -36.76 -8.47
CA LYS A 505 -8.65 -36.56 -9.92
C LYS A 505 -9.95 -37.00 -10.58
N ILE A 506 -10.52 -36.14 -11.41
CA ILE A 506 -11.61 -36.53 -12.33
C ILE A 506 -11.12 -36.46 -13.77
N ARG A 507 -11.63 -37.36 -14.61
CA ARG A 507 -11.46 -37.30 -16.05
C ARG A 507 -12.63 -36.52 -16.63
N GLN A 508 -12.36 -35.33 -17.14
CA GLN A 508 -13.37 -34.51 -17.80
C GLN A 508 -13.06 -34.45 -19.29
N GLU A 509 -14.07 -34.74 -20.11
CA GLU A 509 -14.01 -34.44 -21.54
C GLU A 509 -14.11 -32.93 -21.70
N VAL A 510 -12.99 -32.31 -22.06
CA VAL A 510 -12.93 -30.88 -22.37
C VAL A 510 -12.71 -30.72 -23.86
N GLU A 511 -13.32 -29.71 -24.45
CA GLU A 511 -13.09 -29.40 -25.85
C GLU A 511 -11.61 -29.10 -26.08
N LYS A 512 -11.00 -29.81 -27.04
CA LYS A 512 -9.60 -29.64 -27.40
C LYS A 512 -9.44 -28.26 -28.03
N LYS A 513 -8.78 -27.35 -27.33
CA LYS A 513 -8.43 -26.02 -27.86
C LYS A 513 -7.05 -26.09 -28.52
N ASP A 514 -6.92 -25.43 -29.65
CA ASP A 514 -5.64 -25.33 -30.36
C ASP A 514 -4.66 -24.47 -29.53
N PRO A 515 -3.45 -24.98 -29.20
CA PRO A 515 -2.47 -24.27 -28.39
C PRO A 515 -2.02 -22.91 -28.95
N GLN A 516 -2.18 -22.66 -30.26
CA GLN A 516 -1.74 -21.42 -30.90
C GLN A 516 -2.86 -20.38 -31.06
N THR A 517 -4.13 -20.79 -31.04
CA THR A 517 -5.25 -19.87 -31.38
C THR A 517 -6.34 -19.79 -30.32
N GLY A 518 -6.32 -20.66 -29.30
CA GLY A 518 -7.32 -20.68 -28.23
C GLY A 518 -8.73 -21.10 -28.66
N LYS A 519 -8.96 -21.37 -29.96
CA LYS A 519 -10.24 -21.78 -30.54
C LYS A 519 -10.42 -23.30 -30.45
N THR A 520 -11.67 -23.74 -30.28
CA THR A 520 -12.04 -25.17 -30.23
C THR A 520 -11.68 -25.85 -31.56
N VAL A 521 -10.89 -26.92 -31.50
CA VAL A 521 -10.54 -27.73 -32.66
C VAL A 521 -11.78 -28.52 -33.08
N ILE A 522 -12.33 -28.17 -34.24
CA ILE A 522 -13.47 -28.86 -34.85
C ILE A 522 -12.96 -30.00 -35.70
N GLY A 523 -13.47 -31.21 -35.47
CA GLY A 523 -13.14 -32.42 -36.23
C GLY A 523 -13.66 -32.36 -37.66
N SER A 524 -13.21 -33.29 -38.50
CA SER A 524 -13.63 -33.40 -39.91
C SER A 524 -15.13 -33.67 -40.12
N ASP A 525 -15.87 -33.92 -39.04
CA ASP A 525 -17.31 -34.15 -38.95
C ASP A 525 -18.10 -32.91 -38.49
N GLY A 526 -17.44 -31.78 -38.25
CA GLY A 526 -18.07 -30.53 -37.84
C GLY A 526 -18.40 -30.45 -36.34
N LYS A 527 -17.90 -31.38 -35.50
CA LYS A 527 -18.11 -31.37 -34.05
C LYS A 527 -16.82 -31.04 -33.29
N PRO A 528 -16.90 -30.42 -32.09
CA PRO A 528 -15.74 -30.20 -31.22
C PRO A 528 -15.03 -31.52 -30.91
N VAL A 529 -13.72 -31.60 -31.17
CA VAL A 529 -12.90 -32.74 -30.74
C VAL A 529 -12.76 -32.64 -29.22
N THR A 530 -13.26 -33.62 -28.46
CA THR A 530 -13.08 -33.66 -27.01
C THR A 530 -11.77 -34.37 -26.66
N GLU A 531 -11.03 -33.81 -25.71
CA GLU A 531 -9.84 -34.40 -25.09
C GLU A 531 -10.17 -34.71 -23.63
N THR A 532 -9.89 -35.93 -23.20
CA THR A 532 -10.04 -36.29 -21.78
C THR A 532 -8.87 -35.70 -20.99
N LYS A 533 -9.10 -34.61 -20.25
CA LYS A 533 -8.11 -34.06 -19.30
C LYS A 533 -8.40 -34.56 -17.88
N GLU A 534 -7.34 -34.98 -17.20
CA GLU A 534 -7.39 -35.25 -15.75
C GLU A 534 -7.29 -33.91 -15.01
N ILE A 535 -8.39 -33.47 -14.41
CA ILE A 535 -8.46 -32.25 -13.58
C ILE A 535 -8.43 -32.66 -12.11
N GLN A 536 -7.56 -32.03 -11.33
CA GLN A 536 -7.46 -32.24 -9.89
C GLN A 536 -8.43 -31.29 -9.18
N ILE A 537 -9.47 -31.86 -8.56
CA ILE A 537 -10.45 -31.08 -7.79
C ILE A 537 -9.94 -30.94 -6.35
N PRO A 538 -9.80 -29.71 -5.83
CA PRO A 538 -9.57 -29.47 -4.42
C PRO A 538 -10.74 -30.02 -3.59
N ALA A 539 -10.43 -30.89 -2.64
CA ALA A 539 -11.42 -31.45 -1.74
C ALA A 539 -10.79 -31.61 -0.35
N TYR A 540 -11.64 -31.64 0.68
CA TYR A 540 -11.22 -31.78 2.06
C TYR A 540 -11.88 -33.01 2.68
N LYS A 541 -11.23 -33.59 3.69
CA LYS A 541 -11.79 -34.67 4.50
C LYS A 541 -11.52 -34.43 5.97
N VAL A 542 -12.38 -34.98 6.82
CA VAL A 542 -12.14 -34.99 8.27
C VAL A 542 -11.13 -36.08 8.61
N VAL A 543 -10.04 -35.71 9.29
CA VAL A 543 -9.01 -36.63 9.79
C VAL A 543 -8.88 -36.52 11.31
N ALA A 544 -8.25 -37.52 11.94
CA ALA A 544 -7.93 -37.51 13.36
C ALA A 544 -6.45 -37.22 13.58
N VAL A 545 -6.16 -36.29 14.48
CA VAL A 545 -4.83 -35.94 14.98
C VAL A 545 -4.79 -36.07 16.50
N PHE A 546 -3.60 -36.08 17.08
CA PHE A 546 -3.39 -36.32 18.51
C PHE A 546 -2.39 -35.32 19.07
N ASP A 547 -2.65 -34.84 20.28
CA ASP A 547 -1.72 -33.99 21.02
C ASP A 547 -0.57 -34.81 21.65
N VAL A 548 0.59 -34.20 21.88
CA VAL A 548 1.73 -34.82 22.57
C VAL A 548 1.33 -35.44 23.91
N SER A 549 0.41 -34.82 24.67
CA SER A 549 -0.05 -35.33 25.96
C SER A 549 -0.79 -36.67 25.84
N GLN A 550 -1.23 -37.04 24.64
CA GLN A 550 -1.94 -38.28 24.32
C GLN A 550 -1.00 -39.38 23.81
N THR A 551 0.31 -39.13 23.85
CA THR A 551 1.33 -40.05 23.34
C THR A 551 2.34 -40.42 24.41
N GLU A 552 2.82 -41.65 24.35
CA GLU A 552 3.92 -42.18 25.16
C GLU A 552 5.10 -42.54 24.26
N GLY A 553 6.32 -42.39 24.75
CA GLY A 553 7.53 -42.72 23.99
C GLY A 553 8.62 -41.69 24.18
N ARG A 554 9.54 -41.61 23.21
CA ARG A 554 10.75 -40.78 23.27
C ARG A 554 10.40 -39.32 23.56
N GLU A 555 11.04 -38.73 24.57
CA GLU A 555 10.86 -37.32 24.92
C GLU A 555 11.13 -36.42 23.70
N LEU A 556 10.27 -35.42 23.52
CA LEU A 556 10.40 -34.46 22.43
C LEU A 556 11.43 -33.38 22.83
N PRO A 557 12.31 -32.94 21.92
CA PRO A 557 13.19 -31.81 22.19
C PRO A 557 12.35 -30.55 22.50
N SER A 558 12.50 -29.97 23.69
CA SER A 558 11.80 -28.74 24.07
C SER A 558 12.56 -27.50 23.59
N ILE A 559 11.86 -26.58 22.93
CA ILE A 559 12.42 -25.27 22.50
C ILE A 559 12.43 -24.25 23.66
N SER A 560 11.67 -24.50 24.73
CA SER A 560 11.76 -23.75 25.99
C SER A 560 12.95 -24.28 26.80
N ALA A 561 14.12 -23.67 26.60
CA ALA A 561 15.30 -23.95 27.39
C ALA A 561 15.11 -23.35 28.79
N ASN A 562 14.94 -24.19 29.82
CA ASN A 562 15.41 -23.80 31.14
C ASN A 562 16.91 -23.50 31.01
N GLU A 563 17.39 -22.48 31.71
CA GLU A 563 18.81 -22.18 31.78
C GLU A 563 19.56 -23.44 32.21
N LEU A 564 20.52 -23.90 31.39
CA LEU A 564 21.28 -25.09 31.73
C LEU A 564 22.13 -24.74 32.95
N THR A 565 22.00 -25.50 34.03
CA THR A 565 22.80 -25.32 35.23
C THR A 565 23.74 -26.50 35.37
N GLY A 566 25.05 -26.25 35.53
CA GLY A 566 26.06 -27.29 35.67
C GLY A 566 27.48 -26.78 35.47
N ASP A 567 28.41 -27.43 36.16
CA ASP A 567 29.85 -27.25 35.97
C ASP A 567 30.34 -28.20 34.87
N VAL A 568 31.33 -27.77 34.10
CA VAL A 568 31.91 -28.55 33.00
C VAL A 568 33.35 -28.91 33.37
N GLU A 569 33.66 -30.21 33.39
CA GLU A 569 35.03 -30.65 33.57
C GLU A 569 35.92 -30.06 32.47
N GLN A 570 37.03 -29.44 32.86
CA GLN A 570 37.96 -28.77 31.94
C GLN A 570 37.35 -27.60 31.14
N TYR A 571 36.35 -26.90 31.71
CA TYR A 571 35.69 -25.72 31.11
C TYR A 571 36.65 -24.76 30.39
N GLU A 572 37.75 -24.36 31.03
CA GLU A 572 38.75 -23.45 30.47
C GLU A 572 39.34 -23.96 29.13
N TYR A 573 39.59 -25.26 29.01
CA TYR A 573 40.12 -25.85 27.78
C TYR A 573 39.07 -25.92 26.68
N PHE A 574 37.81 -26.23 27.03
CA PHE A 574 36.70 -26.25 26.09
C PHE A 574 36.36 -24.85 25.58
N PHE A 575 36.30 -23.87 26.48
CA PHE A 575 36.03 -22.49 26.11
C PHE A 575 37.15 -21.93 25.23
N ALA A 576 38.42 -22.17 25.58
CA ALA A 576 39.56 -21.79 24.73
C ALA A 576 39.54 -22.48 23.35
N ALA A 577 38.99 -23.69 23.23
CA ALA A 577 38.80 -24.36 21.95
C ALA A 577 37.68 -23.71 21.13
N LEU A 578 36.59 -23.28 21.76
CA LEU A 578 35.51 -22.53 21.10
C LEU A 578 36.01 -21.17 20.62
N GLU A 579 36.78 -20.44 21.44
CA GLU A 579 37.43 -19.17 21.05
C GLU A 579 38.29 -19.33 19.79
N LYS A 580 39.08 -20.42 19.72
CA LYS A 580 39.90 -20.72 18.53
C LYS A 580 39.09 -21.14 17.31
N THR A 581 37.89 -21.68 17.51
CA THR A 581 37.03 -22.21 16.44
C THR A 581 36.05 -21.17 15.91
N SER A 582 35.78 -20.13 16.70
CA SER A 582 34.95 -18.99 16.34
C SER A 582 35.58 -18.23 15.17
N PRO A 583 34.79 -17.85 14.14
CA PRO A 583 35.29 -17.02 13.04
C PRO A 583 35.52 -15.56 13.47
N VAL A 584 35.00 -15.17 14.63
CA VAL A 584 34.98 -13.79 15.15
C VAL A 584 35.40 -13.75 16.62
N PRO A 585 35.94 -12.63 17.13
CA PRO A 585 36.24 -12.48 18.56
C PRO A 585 34.98 -12.73 19.40
N MET A 586 35.14 -13.43 20.52
CA MET A 586 34.07 -13.67 21.49
C MET A 586 34.49 -13.16 22.87
N GLY A 587 33.54 -12.67 23.65
CA GLY A 587 33.79 -12.15 24.98
C GLY A 587 32.55 -12.14 25.86
N PHE A 588 32.78 -11.98 27.15
CA PHE A 588 31.72 -11.78 28.13
C PHE A 588 31.41 -10.30 28.26
N GLU A 589 30.13 -9.98 28.32
CA GLU A 589 29.63 -8.65 28.66
C GLU A 589 28.30 -8.80 29.38
N LYS A 590 27.93 -7.80 30.18
CA LYS A 590 26.62 -7.78 30.81
C LYS A 590 25.54 -7.42 29.79
N ILE A 591 24.61 -8.32 29.54
CA ILE A 591 23.52 -8.14 28.57
C ILE A 591 22.23 -7.80 29.33
N GLU A 592 21.58 -6.68 28.97
CA GLU A 592 20.29 -6.31 29.55
C GLU A 592 19.14 -7.00 28.79
N GLY A 593 18.27 -7.71 29.50
CA GLY A 593 17.07 -8.36 28.93
C GLY A 593 17.00 -9.86 29.20
N THR A 594 16.35 -10.59 28.29
CA THR A 594 16.15 -12.06 28.40
C THR A 594 17.09 -12.86 27.49
N ALA A 595 18.01 -12.20 26.80
CA ALA A 595 18.97 -12.84 25.90
C ALA A 595 20.23 -13.26 26.67
N HIS A 596 20.70 -14.48 26.40
CA HIS A 596 21.90 -15.05 27.03
C HIS A 596 23.19 -14.77 26.24
N GLY A 597 23.07 -14.35 24.99
CA GLY A 597 24.18 -14.02 24.09
C GLY A 597 23.66 -13.56 22.74
N TYR A 598 24.52 -12.95 21.93
CA TYR A 598 24.20 -12.55 20.57
C TYR A 598 25.46 -12.42 19.69
N TYR A 599 25.27 -12.60 18.38
CA TYR A 599 26.25 -12.24 17.36
C TYR A 599 26.02 -10.82 16.84
N HIS A 600 26.99 -9.92 17.01
CA HIS A 600 26.94 -8.55 16.52
C HIS A 600 27.38 -8.48 15.05
N LEU A 601 26.44 -8.20 14.15
CA LEU A 601 26.67 -8.21 12.69
C LEU A 601 27.65 -7.12 12.22
N GLU A 602 27.57 -5.90 12.77
CA GLU A 602 28.43 -4.78 12.36
C GLU A 602 29.86 -4.90 12.91
N GLU A 603 30.01 -5.10 14.23
CA GLU A 603 31.30 -5.22 14.89
C GLU A 603 31.97 -6.59 14.70
N LYS A 604 31.28 -7.54 14.06
CA LYS A 604 31.75 -8.92 13.80
C LYS A 604 32.35 -9.55 15.05
N ARG A 605 31.56 -9.63 16.11
CA ARG A 605 31.94 -10.26 17.39
C ARG A 605 30.77 -10.97 18.06
N ILE A 606 31.08 -11.88 18.98
CA ILE A 606 30.10 -12.60 19.79
C ILE A 606 30.16 -12.08 21.23
N ALA A 607 28.99 -11.79 21.79
CA ALA A 607 28.79 -11.40 23.18
C ALA A 607 28.04 -12.50 23.93
N ILE A 608 28.50 -12.84 25.13
CA ILE A 608 27.88 -13.82 26.03
C ILE A 608 27.60 -13.13 27.37
N ASP A 609 26.42 -13.34 27.93
CA ASP A 609 26.02 -12.70 29.18
C ASP A 609 26.90 -13.13 30.37
N GLU A 610 27.21 -12.18 31.25
CA GLU A 610 28.01 -12.41 32.44
C GLU A 610 27.19 -13.07 33.56
N GLY A 611 27.78 -14.05 34.24
CA GLY A 611 27.19 -14.66 35.44
C GLY A 611 26.30 -15.88 35.20
N MET A 612 26.21 -16.36 33.96
CA MET A 612 25.57 -17.63 33.61
C MET A 612 26.45 -18.84 34.00
N SER A 613 25.84 -20.03 34.08
CA SER A 613 26.56 -21.28 34.38
C SER A 613 27.55 -21.66 33.27
N GLN A 614 28.58 -22.46 33.60
CA GLN A 614 29.56 -22.94 32.62
C GLN A 614 28.92 -23.69 31.44
N LEU A 615 27.93 -24.53 31.73
CA LEU A 615 27.21 -25.28 30.69
C LEU A 615 26.38 -24.36 29.78
N GLN A 616 25.75 -23.34 30.36
CA GLN A 616 25.02 -22.32 29.60
C GLN A 616 25.96 -21.47 28.75
N ASN A 617 27.13 -21.08 29.27
CA ASN A 617 28.15 -20.35 28.53
C ASN A 617 28.59 -21.09 27.27
N LEU A 618 28.90 -22.40 27.39
CA LEU A 618 29.31 -23.21 26.24
C LEU A 618 28.17 -23.36 25.21
N LYS A 619 26.94 -23.63 25.67
CA LYS A 619 25.77 -23.75 24.79
C LYS A 619 25.54 -22.45 24.01
N THR A 620 25.53 -21.31 24.71
CA THR A 620 25.34 -19.99 24.10
C THR A 620 26.49 -19.68 23.14
N ALA A 621 27.74 -19.92 23.52
CA ALA A 621 28.90 -19.74 22.63
C ALA A 621 28.76 -20.53 21.32
N ILE A 622 28.38 -21.81 21.40
CA ILE A 622 28.19 -22.67 20.22
C ILE A 622 27.05 -22.14 19.33
N HIS A 623 25.95 -21.69 19.94
CA HIS A 623 24.80 -21.11 19.23
C HIS A 623 25.19 -19.86 18.46
N GLU A 624 25.90 -18.94 19.10
CA GLU A 624 26.32 -17.69 18.46
C GLU A 624 27.44 -17.91 17.41
N ILE A 625 28.34 -18.88 17.61
CA ILE A 625 29.31 -19.30 16.60
C ILE A 625 28.61 -19.86 15.36
N ALA A 626 27.51 -20.61 15.55
CA ALA A 626 26.72 -21.13 14.44
C ALA A 626 26.05 -19.99 13.66
N HIS A 627 25.49 -18.98 14.35
CA HIS A 627 24.99 -17.76 13.72
C HIS A 627 26.09 -17.04 12.92
N ALA A 628 27.28 -16.86 13.51
CA ALA A 628 28.41 -16.22 12.85
C ALA A 628 28.97 -17.02 11.65
N LYS A 629 28.79 -18.35 11.59
CA LYS A 629 29.26 -19.18 10.46
C LYS A 629 28.23 -19.33 9.35
N LEU A 630 26.95 -19.45 9.71
CA LEU A 630 25.87 -19.80 8.77
C LEU A 630 25.10 -18.58 8.27
N HIS A 631 25.08 -17.49 9.06
CA HIS A 631 24.17 -16.37 8.85
C HIS A 631 24.87 -15.01 8.85
N ASP A 632 26.20 -15.01 8.72
CA ASP A 632 26.96 -13.79 8.54
C ASP A 632 26.57 -13.05 7.25
N ILE A 633 26.54 -11.73 7.32
CA ILE A 633 26.18 -10.85 6.20
C ILE A 633 27.36 -9.94 5.90
N ASP A 634 27.76 -9.84 4.63
CA ASP A 634 28.58 -8.73 4.17
C ASP A 634 27.66 -7.51 3.95
N LEU A 635 27.77 -6.50 4.81
CA LEU A 635 26.94 -5.29 4.75
C LEU A 635 27.15 -4.47 3.47
N ASN A 636 28.19 -4.77 2.68
CA ASN A 636 28.48 -4.11 1.40
C ASN A 636 28.06 -4.94 0.17
N ALA A 637 27.48 -6.13 0.35
CA ALA A 637 27.02 -6.98 -0.74
C ALA A 637 25.51 -6.76 -1.03
N PRO A 638 25.06 -6.90 -2.30
CA PRO A 638 23.63 -6.82 -2.63
C PRO A 638 22.82 -7.91 -1.90
N GLU A 639 21.58 -7.59 -1.55
CA GLU A 639 20.72 -8.48 -0.76
C GLU A 639 20.54 -9.85 -1.42
N GLN A 640 20.72 -10.91 -0.62
CA GLN A 640 20.59 -12.29 -1.09
C GLN A 640 19.11 -12.73 -1.03
N PRO A 641 18.46 -13.05 -2.17
CA PRO A 641 17.04 -13.38 -2.23
C PRO A 641 16.67 -14.73 -1.59
N ASP A 642 17.65 -15.63 -1.39
CA ASP A 642 17.44 -17.00 -0.84
C ASP A 642 17.68 -17.11 0.68
N ARG A 643 17.68 -15.99 1.40
CA ARG A 643 18.00 -16.01 2.84
C ARG A 643 16.87 -16.66 3.66
N PRO A 644 17.16 -17.68 4.50
CA PRO A 644 16.16 -18.26 5.38
C PRO A 644 15.59 -17.26 6.39
N ASP A 645 14.29 -17.40 6.69
CA ASP A 645 13.61 -16.57 7.68
C ASP A 645 14.24 -16.72 9.08
N ARG A 646 13.95 -15.78 9.98
CA ARG A 646 14.53 -15.74 11.33
C ARG A 646 14.35 -17.06 12.09
N ARG A 647 13.17 -17.70 12.04
CA ARG A 647 12.94 -18.96 12.77
C ARG A 647 13.71 -20.12 12.16
N THR A 648 13.84 -20.15 10.83
CA THR A 648 14.69 -21.15 10.16
C THR A 648 16.17 -20.97 10.52
N ARG A 649 16.66 -19.73 10.62
CA ARG A 649 18.02 -19.42 11.08
C ARG A 649 18.25 -19.83 12.53
N GLU A 650 17.31 -19.55 13.43
CA GLU A 650 17.41 -20.03 14.83
C GLU A 650 17.43 -21.56 14.89
N VAL A 651 16.63 -22.27 14.10
CA VAL A 651 16.64 -23.74 14.06
C VAL A 651 17.99 -24.26 13.52
N GLN A 652 18.54 -23.62 12.49
CA GLN A 652 19.85 -23.97 11.92
C GLN A 652 21.00 -23.70 12.92
N ALA A 653 20.94 -22.60 13.67
CA ALA A 653 21.92 -22.27 14.71
C ALA A 653 21.79 -23.15 15.96
N LEU A 654 20.59 -23.63 16.28
CA LEU A 654 20.34 -24.58 17.37
C LEU A 654 20.82 -26.00 17.04
N TYR A 655 20.89 -26.38 15.76
CA TYR A 655 21.22 -27.74 15.35
C TYR A 655 22.61 -28.21 15.85
N PRO A 656 23.69 -27.41 15.75
CA PRO A 656 24.97 -27.70 16.39
C PRO A 656 24.91 -27.79 17.92
N CYS A 657 24.04 -27.02 18.58
CA CYS A 657 23.87 -27.08 20.03
C CYS A 657 23.26 -28.41 20.45
N PHE A 658 22.21 -28.88 19.76
CA PHE A 658 21.60 -30.18 20.04
C PHE A 658 22.55 -31.36 19.79
N TYR A 659 23.36 -31.32 18.72
CA TYR A 659 24.31 -32.40 18.43
C TYR A 659 25.55 -32.42 19.33
N ASN A 660 26.01 -31.27 19.83
CA ASN A 660 27.20 -31.20 20.69
C ASN A 660 26.90 -31.30 22.19
N VAL A 661 25.70 -30.87 22.64
CA VAL A 661 25.29 -31.02 24.05
C VAL A 661 25.06 -32.49 24.41
N ASP A 662 24.57 -33.32 23.47
CA ASP A 662 24.51 -34.78 23.65
C ASP A 662 25.92 -35.42 23.72
N PHE A 663 26.95 -34.80 23.11
CA PHE A 663 28.34 -35.28 23.21
C PHE A 663 29.02 -34.92 24.54
N LEU A 664 28.61 -33.83 25.20
CA LEU A 664 29.10 -33.46 26.54
C LEU A 664 28.65 -34.46 27.63
N TYR A 665 27.57 -35.21 27.40
CA TYR A 665 27.15 -36.31 28.26
C TYR A 665 27.80 -37.67 27.90
N TYR A 666 28.51 -37.77 26.77
CA TYR A 666 29.03 -39.02 26.21
C TYR A 666 30.55 -39.12 26.09
N LEU A 667 31.30 -38.08 26.48
CA LEU A 667 32.74 -38.16 26.64
C LEU A 667 33.06 -38.28 28.15
N PRO A 668 33.60 -39.43 28.60
CA PRO A 668 33.95 -39.66 29.99
C PRO A 668 35.16 -38.85 30.46
#